data_AF-A0A4Y4ARK1-F1
#
_entry.id   AF-A0A4Y4ARK1-F1
#
_cell.length_a   1.000
_cell.length_b   1.000
_cell.length_c   1.000
_cell.angle_alpha   90.00
_cell.angle_beta   90.00
_cell.angle_gamma   90.00
#
_symmetry.space_group_name_H-M   'P 1'
#
loop_
_entity.id
_entity.type
_entity.pdbx_description
1 polymer ?
#
loop_
_entity_poly.entity_id
_entity_poly.type
_entity_poly.pdbx_seq_one_letter_code
_entity_poly.pdbx_strand_id
1 'polypeptide(L)'
;MFSFKNSFAQNSFPTITKDKTGKVIRTQDKVGNQIPDFSFAGYRAGEYAIPDIAVKAFVPPIAGDATATIQAAIDYVATLKADKNGFRGVVLLDKGTYNVSGALWIKENGIVLRGSGTGNNGTTILATGTSRGAIVNISGTNNQVLKEKFQLAADYTPLGSTSISLKNANTIKKGDHILISTPISQKWIDSLEMKDFGGETGWIGWKKDDFVIRADREVTQVQGNTITIDAPITNALNEKLSSSEVVVYNWSGRINNVGVENITLKSDFDTTNPKDEQHRWYGISIQNTEDAWVRQVNFEQFAGGAVSILKSAKRITVEDCMSLNPVSEIAAFRRNTFYTEGQQTLFQRCYSEYGYNDFVVGGYATAGPNVFLQCQSYLPYSFSGSIGSWATGMLFDVVLIDGNALSFKNLGQDGRGIGWNAANSVIWETSASKIDNFSPPTADNWAFGVWAQWAGNGHWNEVNSHINPRSLYYALLEQRLVKLPVPSQILDLGSEPTSSPTIEQAKFLTAESYKKQTTLKEWIEQAATRNPIAIDFAKAKRITEIKSAPESIADKTDKIEIKNGLLIGNKGLLTGEIIDIPWWRGSYRESDIVTARPHVTRFAPGHYGLGYTDNLDETVQFLVDNNKASLDHNYGLWYEQRMADHERIRRMDADVWAPFYEQPFDRTGQGTAWDHLSKYDLTRFNTWYWDRLKTFADLAAQQNKILMNEQYFQHNILEAGAHWSSSPWRPANNVNHTGLPEPPPYIGDKRIFIAEQFYDIKNENIRKLHQGFIEKSLENFDNNANVLQLTSAEYTGPLSFMQFWMDVTANYKKAHKSESKIALSATKDVQDAILNDAKRAATVDVIDIRYWYYKEDGSLYAPQGGVNLAPRQHARQMKVGKETDAQVYRAVREYRDKYSNKAVIYSTPGANRFGWPVLMAGGSLAAIPKIVVPGFHDALANMKTVSAENYNSSFWTLEDKGEAYLYYFQNETQAKLDLSDYKGTFEVYWINAENGNQIAKEVIQGKSVATLKAPDGKESKIVAYIKKK
;
A
#
# COMPACT_ATOMS: atom_id res chain seq x y z
N MET A 1 -3.56 35.58 63.72
CA MET A 1 -4.11 36.34 62.58
C MET A 1 -3.00 36.45 61.54
N PHE A 2 -2.86 35.47 60.65
CA PHE A 2 -1.96 35.54 59.50
C PHE A 2 -2.78 35.16 58.26
N SER A 3 -2.98 36.16 57.42
CA SER A 3 -3.84 36.16 56.24
C SER A 3 -3.25 35.27 55.14
N PHE A 4 -3.94 34.19 54.78
CA PHE A 4 -3.73 33.50 53.52
C PHE A 4 -4.16 34.42 52.38
N LYS A 5 -3.20 35.04 51.70
CA LYS A 5 -3.42 35.58 50.36
C LYS A 5 -3.38 34.40 49.37
N ASN A 6 -4.54 33.95 48.93
CA ASN A 6 -4.68 33.16 47.70
C ASN A 6 -4.25 34.06 46.53
N SER A 7 -2.98 34.04 46.16
CA SER A 7 -2.56 34.48 44.83
C SER A 7 -2.85 33.34 43.85
N PHE A 8 -3.85 33.50 42.99
CA PHE A 8 -3.91 32.71 41.76
C PHE A 8 -2.70 33.10 40.91
N ALA A 9 -1.58 32.40 41.08
CA ALA A 9 -0.53 32.41 40.08
C ALA A 9 -1.16 31.82 38.81
N GLN A 10 -1.34 32.63 37.77
CA GLN A 10 -1.80 32.12 36.47
C GLN A 10 -0.73 31.16 35.93
N ASN A 11 -1.08 29.89 35.79
CA ASN A 11 -0.21 28.89 35.17
C ASN A 11 0.15 29.33 33.74
N SER A 12 1.42 29.24 33.38
CA SER A 12 1.91 29.56 32.02
C SER A 12 1.65 28.44 31.01
N PHE A 13 1.41 27.21 31.47
CA PHE A 13 1.08 26.05 30.66
C PHE A 13 0.10 25.13 31.42
N PRO A 14 -0.67 24.27 30.72
CA PRO A 14 -1.55 23.29 31.36
C PRO A 14 -0.76 22.24 32.15
N THR A 15 -1.28 21.80 33.28
CA THR A 15 -0.68 20.72 34.08
C THR A 15 -1.76 19.87 34.77
N ILE A 16 -1.34 18.79 35.41
CA ILE A 16 -2.18 17.92 36.24
C ILE A 16 -1.84 18.14 37.71
N THR A 17 -2.85 18.47 38.51
CA THR A 17 -2.76 18.59 39.97
C THR A 17 -3.78 17.68 40.66
N LYS A 18 -3.78 17.67 41.99
CA LYS A 18 -4.82 17.00 42.79
C LYS A 18 -5.53 18.01 43.67
N ASP A 19 -6.82 17.79 43.88
CA ASP A 19 -7.54 18.50 44.93
C ASP A 19 -7.27 17.90 46.32
N LYS A 20 -7.89 18.51 47.35
CA LYS A 20 -7.78 18.06 48.75
C LYS A 20 -8.31 16.64 48.99
N THR A 21 -9.11 16.12 48.07
CA THR A 21 -9.68 14.75 48.12
C THR A 21 -8.84 13.75 47.32
N GLY A 22 -7.76 14.20 46.68
CA GLY A 22 -6.88 13.36 45.85
C GLY A 22 -7.36 13.22 44.40
N LYS A 23 -8.45 13.88 44.01
CA LYS A 23 -9.01 13.82 42.65
C LYS A 23 -8.14 14.62 41.69
N VAL A 24 -7.83 14.05 40.53
CA VAL A 24 -7.06 14.69 39.46
C VAL A 24 -7.80 15.92 38.92
N ILE A 25 -7.11 17.05 38.84
CA ILE A 25 -7.55 18.29 38.19
C ILE A 25 -6.61 18.58 37.02
N ARG A 26 -7.16 18.77 35.84
CA ARG A 26 -6.44 19.29 34.68
C ARG A 26 -6.56 20.81 34.70
N THR A 27 -5.47 21.55 34.87
CA THR A 27 -5.53 23.02 34.94
C THR A 27 -5.57 23.64 33.54
N GLN A 28 -6.19 24.82 33.43
CA GLN A 28 -6.13 25.61 32.20
C GLN A 28 -4.97 26.61 32.23
N ASP A 29 -4.38 26.89 31.06
CA ASP A 29 -3.47 28.01 30.89
C ASP A 29 -4.21 29.34 30.61
N LYS A 30 -3.47 30.41 30.31
CA LYS A 30 -4.03 31.75 30.06
C LYS A 30 -4.91 31.86 28.82
N VAL A 31 -4.74 30.98 27.84
CA VAL A 31 -5.56 30.96 26.62
C VAL A 31 -6.59 29.83 26.65
N GLY A 32 -6.74 29.14 27.79
CA GLY A 32 -7.75 28.13 28.05
C GLY A 32 -7.34 26.71 27.66
N ASN A 33 -6.10 26.46 27.25
CA ASN A 33 -5.65 25.11 26.91
C ASN A 33 -5.69 24.22 28.14
N GLN A 34 -6.02 22.95 27.94
CA GLN A 34 -5.99 21.92 28.98
C GLN A 34 -5.42 20.63 28.38
N ILE A 35 -4.71 19.84 29.20
CA ILE A 35 -4.31 18.48 28.79
C ILE A 35 -5.56 17.70 28.35
N PRO A 36 -5.57 17.04 27.18
CA PRO A 36 -6.75 16.33 26.66
C PRO A 36 -7.30 15.28 27.62
N ASP A 37 -8.60 15.00 27.51
CA ASP A 37 -9.23 13.91 28.24
C ASP A 37 -9.00 12.58 27.51
N PHE A 38 -8.10 11.76 28.02
CA PHE A 38 -7.77 10.47 27.41
C PHE A 38 -8.81 9.38 27.67
N SER A 39 -9.78 9.62 28.57
CA SER A 39 -10.78 8.61 28.95
C SER A 39 -11.77 8.25 27.84
N PHE A 40 -11.76 8.97 26.70
CA PHE A 40 -12.58 8.69 25.53
C PHE A 40 -11.97 7.66 24.56
N ALA A 41 -10.81 7.08 24.91
CA ALA A 41 -10.22 5.99 24.16
C ALA A 41 -10.83 4.62 24.51
N GLY A 42 -10.88 3.73 23.52
CA GLY A 42 -11.36 2.36 23.64
C GLY A 42 -12.74 2.13 23.00
N TYR A 43 -13.15 0.86 22.99
CA TYR A 43 -14.45 0.37 22.55
C TYR A 43 -15.58 1.22 23.13
N ARG A 44 -16.43 1.80 22.26
CA ARG A 44 -17.51 2.74 22.64
C ARG A 44 -17.03 3.81 23.62
N ALA A 45 -15.86 4.36 23.35
CA ALA A 45 -15.19 5.39 24.14
C ALA A 45 -15.00 5.01 25.62
N GLY A 46 -14.88 3.72 25.95
CA GLY A 46 -14.71 3.25 27.34
C GLY A 46 -15.98 3.30 28.20
N GLU A 47 -17.14 3.64 27.64
CA GLU A 47 -18.41 3.76 28.38
C GLU A 47 -19.07 2.40 28.67
N TYR A 48 -18.71 1.38 27.89
CA TYR A 48 -19.28 0.04 27.95
C TYR A 48 -18.19 -1.01 28.12
N ALA A 49 -18.49 -2.04 28.91
CA ALA A 49 -17.69 -3.25 28.92
C ALA A 49 -17.79 -3.95 27.55
N ILE A 50 -16.72 -4.62 27.13
CA ILE A 50 -16.79 -5.52 25.97
C ILE A 50 -17.80 -6.64 26.29
N PRO A 51 -18.88 -6.78 25.51
CA PRO A 51 -19.99 -7.67 25.85
C PRO A 51 -19.63 -9.14 25.64
N ASP A 52 -20.35 -10.02 26.35
CA ASP A 52 -20.38 -11.44 26.02
C ASP A 52 -21.54 -11.72 25.05
N ILE A 53 -21.24 -12.40 23.95
CA ILE A 53 -22.12 -12.56 22.80
C ILE A 53 -22.35 -14.06 22.57
N ALA A 54 -23.59 -14.41 22.22
CA ALA A 54 -23.97 -15.80 22.00
C ALA A 54 -23.30 -16.38 20.75
N VAL A 55 -22.81 -17.62 20.87
CA VAL A 55 -22.29 -18.40 19.74
C VAL A 55 -23.42 -18.78 18.79
N LYS A 56 -23.21 -18.50 17.50
CA LYS A 56 -24.18 -18.79 16.42
C LYS A 56 -23.66 -19.79 15.41
N ALA A 57 -22.35 -19.83 15.21
CA ALA A 57 -21.68 -20.82 14.38
C ALA A 57 -20.54 -21.48 15.17
N PHE A 58 -20.42 -22.80 15.04
CA PHE A 58 -19.37 -23.59 15.65
C PHE A 58 -18.58 -24.34 14.57
N VAL A 59 -17.25 -24.22 14.62
CA VAL A 59 -16.32 -24.86 13.70
C VAL A 59 -15.43 -25.82 14.51
N PRO A 60 -15.57 -27.15 14.34
CA PRO A 60 -14.64 -28.11 14.94
C PRO A 60 -13.30 -28.13 14.19
N PRO A 61 -12.25 -28.79 14.71
CA PRO A 61 -10.96 -28.88 14.03
C PRO A 61 -11.09 -29.51 12.64
N ILE A 62 -10.35 -28.95 11.68
CA ILE A 62 -10.41 -29.33 10.26
C ILE A 62 -9.05 -29.87 9.84
N ALA A 63 -9.05 -30.96 9.07
CA ALA A 63 -7.84 -31.45 8.41
C ALA A 63 -7.58 -30.64 7.12
N GLY A 64 -6.35 -30.19 6.89
CA GLY A 64 -6.00 -29.39 5.73
C GLY A 64 -6.29 -27.90 5.92
N ASP A 65 -6.49 -27.16 4.82
CA ASP A 65 -6.74 -25.71 4.85
C ASP A 65 -8.18 -25.38 5.29
N ALA A 66 -8.29 -24.63 6.37
CA ALA A 66 -9.53 -24.20 6.99
C ALA A 66 -10.04 -22.84 6.47
N THR A 67 -9.29 -22.15 5.58
CA THR A 67 -9.61 -20.80 5.08
C THR A 67 -11.07 -20.66 4.65
N ALA A 68 -11.50 -21.45 3.66
CA ALA A 68 -12.86 -21.36 3.11
C ALA A 68 -13.93 -21.73 4.13
N THR A 69 -13.63 -22.67 5.04
CA THR A 69 -14.62 -23.13 6.03
C THR A 69 -14.84 -22.09 7.13
N ILE A 70 -13.77 -21.46 7.62
CA ILE A 70 -13.89 -20.37 8.61
C ILE A 70 -14.54 -19.15 7.95
N GLN A 71 -14.18 -18.82 6.71
CA GLN A 71 -14.83 -17.73 5.98
C GLN A 71 -16.33 -17.98 5.79
N ALA A 72 -16.74 -19.20 5.41
CA ALA A 72 -18.15 -19.56 5.28
C ALA A 72 -18.92 -19.44 6.61
N ALA A 73 -18.27 -19.71 7.75
CA ALA A 73 -18.88 -19.51 9.06
C ALA A 73 -19.09 -18.01 9.38
N ILE A 74 -18.11 -17.17 9.04
CA ILE A 74 -18.21 -15.69 9.15
C ILE A 74 -19.34 -15.19 8.26
N ASP A 75 -19.37 -15.62 7.00
CA ASP A 75 -20.38 -15.21 6.02
C ASP A 75 -21.79 -15.66 6.44
N TYR A 76 -21.93 -16.86 7.01
CA TYR A 76 -23.20 -17.30 7.57
C TYR A 76 -23.66 -16.38 8.72
N VAL A 77 -22.79 -16.07 9.67
CA VAL A 77 -23.14 -15.16 10.78
C VAL A 77 -23.49 -13.77 10.24
N ALA A 78 -22.83 -13.32 9.17
CA ALA A 78 -23.16 -12.07 8.48
C ALA A 78 -24.59 -12.02 7.93
N THR A 79 -25.18 -13.18 7.57
CA THR A 79 -26.59 -13.25 7.14
C THR A 79 -27.61 -13.15 8.27
N LEU A 80 -27.20 -13.34 9.53
CA LEU A 80 -28.12 -13.36 10.66
C LEU A 80 -28.59 -11.94 11.01
N LYS A 81 -29.86 -11.84 11.45
CA LYS A 81 -30.40 -10.58 11.97
C LYS A 81 -29.64 -10.17 13.23
N ALA A 82 -29.14 -8.93 13.26
CA ALA A 82 -28.54 -8.35 14.44
C ALA A 82 -29.55 -8.27 15.61
N ASP A 83 -29.06 -8.46 16.83
CA ASP A 83 -29.83 -8.26 18.05
C ASP A 83 -30.04 -6.76 18.34
N LYS A 84 -30.71 -6.46 19.46
CA LYS A 84 -31.00 -5.08 19.88
C LYS A 84 -29.76 -4.22 20.13
N ASN A 85 -28.60 -4.83 20.33
CA ASN A 85 -27.34 -4.17 20.62
C ASN A 85 -26.43 -4.08 19.38
N GLY A 86 -26.87 -4.62 18.24
CA GLY A 86 -26.16 -4.60 16.97
C GLY A 86 -25.35 -5.86 16.67
N PHE A 87 -25.45 -6.93 17.47
CA PHE A 87 -24.67 -8.16 17.28
C PHE A 87 -25.41 -9.22 16.49
N ARG A 88 -24.75 -9.77 15.46
CA ARG A 88 -25.25 -10.92 14.70
C ARG A 88 -24.86 -12.24 15.38
N GLY A 89 -23.66 -12.32 15.96
CA GLY A 89 -23.23 -13.46 16.76
C GLY A 89 -21.74 -13.76 16.70
N VAL A 90 -21.36 -14.82 17.41
CA VAL A 90 -19.98 -15.33 17.45
C VAL A 90 -19.83 -16.54 16.53
N VAL A 91 -18.72 -16.57 15.77
CA VAL A 91 -18.12 -17.77 15.18
C VAL A 91 -17.12 -18.33 16.19
N LEU A 92 -17.43 -19.47 16.80
CA LEU A 92 -16.57 -20.15 17.73
C LEU A 92 -15.75 -21.24 17.02
N LEU A 93 -14.43 -21.15 17.13
CA LEU A 93 -13.51 -22.21 16.76
C LEU A 93 -13.20 -23.07 17.99
N ASP A 94 -13.33 -24.39 17.86
CA ASP A 94 -12.97 -25.34 18.92
C ASP A 94 -11.45 -25.37 19.15
N LYS A 95 -11.00 -26.04 20.20
CA LYS A 95 -9.59 -26.27 20.51
C LYS A 95 -8.92 -27.06 19.39
N GLY A 96 -7.71 -26.65 19.01
CA GLY A 96 -6.93 -27.27 17.95
C GLY A 96 -6.27 -26.26 17.01
N THR A 97 -5.54 -26.78 16.03
CA THR A 97 -4.83 -25.98 15.03
C THR A 97 -5.59 -25.96 13.71
N TYR A 98 -5.83 -24.77 13.17
CA TYR A 98 -6.49 -24.52 11.90
C TYR A 98 -5.47 -23.92 10.93
N ASN A 99 -5.10 -24.66 9.89
CA ASN A 99 -4.19 -24.14 8.87
C ASN A 99 -4.98 -23.17 7.98
N VAL A 100 -4.46 -21.97 7.73
CA VAL A 100 -5.12 -20.94 6.91
C VAL A 100 -4.13 -20.43 5.87
N SER A 101 -4.29 -20.86 4.61
CA SER A 101 -3.41 -20.40 3.52
C SER A 101 -3.84 -19.04 2.94
N GLY A 102 -5.11 -18.67 3.09
CA GLY A 102 -5.67 -17.39 2.62
C GLY A 102 -5.83 -16.35 3.73
N ALA A 103 -6.80 -15.44 3.60
CA ALA A 103 -7.10 -14.43 4.62
C ALA A 103 -8.56 -14.53 5.04
N LEU A 104 -8.83 -14.25 6.32
CA LEU A 104 -10.18 -14.21 6.88
C LEU A 104 -10.66 -12.75 6.89
N TRP A 105 -11.87 -12.52 6.39
CA TRP A 105 -12.45 -11.19 6.25
C TRP A 105 -13.73 -11.05 7.06
N ILE A 106 -13.79 -10.03 7.90
CA ILE A 106 -15.00 -9.58 8.57
C ILE A 106 -15.39 -8.23 7.96
N LYS A 107 -16.46 -8.22 7.16
CA LYS A 107 -16.91 -7.07 6.36
C LYS A 107 -18.26 -6.49 6.81
N GLU A 108 -18.83 -7.03 7.88
CA GLU A 108 -20.20 -6.77 8.32
C GLU A 108 -20.27 -6.50 9.82
N ASN A 109 -21.28 -5.72 10.22
CA ASN A 109 -21.49 -5.34 11.63
C ASN A 109 -21.77 -6.54 12.53
N GLY A 110 -21.34 -6.45 13.79
CA GLY A 110 -21.85 -7.32 14.86
C GLY A 110 -21.31 -8.74 14.88
N ILE A 111 -20.15 -9.00 14.26
CA ILE A 111 -19.56 -10.33 14.13
C ILE A 111 -18.33 -10.46 15.02
N VAL A 112 -18.21 -11.58 15.72
CA VAL A 112 -17.03 -11.88 16.55
C VAL A 112 -16.44 -13.22 16.14
N LEU A 113 -15.12 -13.23 15.89
CA LEU A 113 -14.33 -14.45 15.73
C LEU A 113 -13.71 -14.83 17.08
N ARG A 114 -14.10 -15.97 17.62
CA ARG A 114 -13.71 -16.42 18.97
C ARG A 114 -13.03 -17.78 18.91
N GLY A 115 -11.91 -17.94 19.60
CA GLY A 115 -11.31 -19.25 19.89
C GLY A 115 -11.77 -19.83 21.23
N SER A 116 -11.29 -21.03 21.54
CA SER A 116 -11.57 -21.77 22.78
C SER A 116 -10.41 -21.71 23.79
N GLY A 117 -9.62 -20.63 23.77
CA GLY A 117 -8.44 -20.40 24.60
C GLY A 117 -7.21 -20.05 23.77
N THR A 118 -6.17 -19.52 24.42
CA THR A 118 -4.85 -19.31 23.82
C THR A 118 -3.87 -20.43 24.20
N GLY A 119 -2.75 -20.52 23.47
CA GLY A 119 -1.66 -21.46 23.75
C GLY A 119 -1.96 -22.93 23.41
N ASN A 120 -1.13 -23.84 23.90
CA ASN A 120 -1.13 -25.26 23.50
C ASN A 120 -2.45 -26.02 23.78
N ASN A 121 -3.27 -25.53 24.71
CA ASN A 121 -4.54 -26.15 25.09
C ASN A 121 -5.77 -25.39 24.53
N GLY A 122 -5.52 -24.39 23.68
CA GLY A 122 -6.51 -23.50 23.11
C GLY A 122 -6.73 -23.72 21.61
N THR A 123 -7.13 -22.65 20.93
CA THR A 123 -7.29 -22.58 19.48
C THR A 123 -6.11 -21.84 18.88
N THR A 124 -5.50 -22.41 17.84
CA THR A 124 -4.45 -21.77 17.05
C THR A 124 -4.90 -21.67 15.60
N ILE A 125 -4.90 -20.47 15.02
CA ILE A 125 -4.90 -20.31 13.57
C ILE A 125 -3.44 -20.23 13.13
N LEU A 126 -2.97 -21.25 12.42
CA LEU A 126 -1.65 -21.29 11.81
C LEU A 126 -1.78 -20.82 10.37
N ALA A 127 -1.30 -19.62 10.08
CA ALA A 127 -1.25 -19.15 8.71
C ALA A 127 -0.13 -19.83 7.95
N THR A 128 -0.52 -20.53 6.89
CA THR A 128 0.39 -21.23 5.98
C THR A 128 0.58 -20.42 4.69
N GLY A 129 1.64 -20.73 3.95
CA GLY A 129 1.95 -20.08 2.67
C GLY A 129 2.70 -18.75 2.80
N THR A 130 2.91 -18.09 1.67
CA THR A 130 3.88 -17.00 1.50
C THR A 130 3.27 -15.60 1.42
N SER A 131 1.97 -15.48 1.70
CA SER A 131 1.28 -14.18 1.67
C SER A 131 1.75 -13.29 2.80
N ARG A 132 2.11 -12.04 2.46
CA ARG A 132 2.48 -10.99 3.43
C ARG A 132 1.26 -10.27 4.04
N GLY A 133 0.03 -10.72 3.77
CA GLY A 133 -1.19 -10.13 4.33
C GLY A 133 -1.38 -10.37 5.83
N ALA A 134 -2.40 -9.73 6.41
CA ALA A 134 -2.89 -10.10 7.74
C ALA A 134 -3.62 -11.46 7.70
N ILE A 135 -3.67 -12.19 8.81
CA ILE A 135 -4.53 -13.40 8.93
C ILE A 135 -6.00 -12.98 8.95
N VAL A 136 -6.35 -12.04 9.84
CA VAL A 136 -7.71 -11.52 9.99
C VAL A 136 -7.77 -10.06 9.58
N ASN A 137 -8.64 -9.75 8.63
CA ASN A 137 -8.90 -8.39 8.16
C ASN A 137 -10.31 -7.98 8.57
N ILE A 138 -10.40 -6.96 9.42
CA ILE A 138 -11.65 -6.29 9.78
C ILE A 138 -11.74 -5.03 8.94
N SER A 139 -12.59 -5.04 7.93
CA SER A 139 -12.69 -3.94 6.99
C SER A 139 -14.09 -3.79 6.42
N GLY A 140 -14.74 -2.69 6.78
CA GLY A 140 -15.87 -2.16 6.03
C GLY A 140 -15.46 -1.57 4.67
N THR A 141 -16.39 -0.90 4.01
CA THR A 141 -16.15 -0.20 2.74
C THR A 141 -15.79 1.27 2.98
N ASN A 142 -14.75 1.75 2.32
CA ASN A 142 -14.39 3.17 2.33
C ASN A 142 -15.25 3.97 1.33
N ASN A 143 -16.51 4.22 1.69
CA ASN A 143 -17.47 5.01 0.90
C ASN A 143 -17.92 6.28 1.65
N GLN A 144 -17.00 6.91 2.38
CA GLN A 144 -17.27 8.16 3.08
C GLN A 144 -17.68 9.25 2.08
N VAL A 145 -18.77 9.96 2.39
CA VAL A 145 -19.26 11.09 1.60
C VAL A 145 -19.24 12.34 2.45
N LEU A 146 -18.35 13.27 2.11
CA LEU A 146 -18.29 14.60 2.71
C LEU A 146 -19.50 15.44 2.26
N LYS A 147 -20.04 16.23 3.18
CA LYS A 147 -21.23 17.08 3.00
C LYS A 147 -20.86 18.55 3.21
N GLU A 148 -21.71 19.30 3.91
CA GLU A 148 -21.53 20.72 4.17
C GLU A 148 -20.30 20.99 5.03
N LYS A 149 -19.67 22.13 4.76
CA LYS A 149 -18.48 22.62 5.44
C LYS A 149 -18.82 23.90 6.20
N PHE A 150 -18.32 24.01 7.42
CA PHE A 150 -18.56 25.13 8.33
C PHE A 150 -17.26 25.72 8.80
N GLN A 151 -17.23 27.05 8.86
CA GLN A 151 -16.07 27.82 9.29
C GLN A 151 -16.18 28.12 10.79
N LEU A 152 -15.05 28.10 11.48
CA LEU A 152 -14.99 28.51 12.88
C LEU A 152 -15.30 30.01 13.02
N ALA A 153 -15.97 30.37 14.11
CA ALA A 153 -16.21 31.78 14.48
C ALA A 153 -15.08 32.36 15.34
N ALA A 154 -14.40 31.51 16.12
CA ALA A 154 -13.31 31.93 16.99
C ALA A 154 -11.96 31.84 16.26
N ASP A 155 -11.10 32.83 16.46
CA ASP A 155 -9.71 32.80 15.96
C ASP A 155 -8.86 31.73 16.67
N TYR A 156 -9.29 31.30 17.86
CA TYR A 156 -8.61 30.31 18.67
C TYR A 156 -9.61 29.44 19.44
N THR A 157 -9.51 28.13 19.28
CA THR A 157 -10.22 27.13 20.10
C THR A 157 -9.20 26.34 20.92
N PRO A 158 -9.27 26.38 22.27
CA PRO A 158 -8.22 25.80 23.12
C PRO A 158 -8.10 24.27 23.02
N LEU A 159 -6.89 23.76 23.24
CA LEU A 159 -6.63 22.32 23.41
C LEU A 159 -7.53 21.74 24.52
N GLY A 160 -8.08 20.53 24.28
CA GLY A 160 -8.96 19.87 25.24
C GLY A 160 -10.42 20.32 25.17
N SER A 161 -10.77 21.26 24.29
CA SER A 161 -12.15 21.74 24.13
C SER A 161 -13.08 20.68 23.55
N THR A 162 -14.31 20.62 24.06
CA THR A 162 -15.45 19.89 23.49
C THR A 162 -16.52 20.81 22.92
N SER A 163 -16.32 22.14 22.98
CA SER A 163 -17.25 23.15 22.49
C SER A 163 -16.61 23.93 21.36
N ILE A 164 -17.24 23.90 20.18
CA ILE A 164 -16.74 24.54 18.95
C ILE A 164 -17.74 25.59 18.50
N SER A 165 -17.30 26.83 18.37
CA SER A 165 -18.13 27.94 17.88
C SER A 165 -17.96 28.10 16.37
N LEU A 166 -19.07 28.02 15.63
CA LEU A 166 -19.12 28.16 14.18
C LEU A 166 -19.70 29.52 13.79
N LYS A 167 -19.42 30.00 12.57
CA LYS A 167 -20.08 31.20 12.04
C LYS A 167 -21.58 30.99 11.81
N ASN A 168 -21.94 29.75 11.46
CA ASN A 168 -23.30 29.28 11.23
C ASN A 168 -23.33 27.77 11.54
N ALA A 169 -24.38 27.29 12.21
CA ALA A 169 -24.61 25.86 12.48
C ALA A 169 -26.03 25.38 12.12
N ASN A 170 -26.79 26.16 11.34
CA ASN A 170 -28.24 25.98 11.15
C ASN A 170 -28.68 24.60 10.62
N THR A 171 -27.79 23.87 9.96
CA THR A 171 -28.05 22.54 9.37
C THR A 171 -27.41 21.38 10.15
N ILE A 172 -26.55 21.67 11.14
CA ILE A 172 -25.95 20.66 12.00
C ILE A 172 -26.94 20.28 13.10
N LYS A 173 -27.05 18.99 13.38
CA LYS A 173 -27.89 18.45 14.45
C LYS A 173 -27.11 17.49 15.34
N LYS A 174 -27.67 17.24 16.53
CA LYS A 174 -27.21 16.16 17.41
C LYS A 174 -27.21 14.83 16.65
N GLY A 175 -26.12 14.07 16.79
CA GLY A 175 -25.89 12.78 16.13
C GLY A 175 -25.22 12.88 14.77
N ASP A 176 -24.98 14.09 14.24
CA ASP A 176 -24.20 14.23 13.01
C ASP A 176 -22.73 13.85 13.26
N HIS A 177 -22.16 13.10 12.31
CA HIS A 177 -20.74 12.82 12.27
C HIS A 177 -19.99 13.92 11.53
N ILE A 178 -18.89 14.38 12.12
CA ILE A 178 -18.10 15.49 11.59
C ILE A 178 -16.60 15.17 11.59
N LEU A 179 -15.89 15.77 10.65
CA LEU A 179 -14.44 15.89 10.65
C LEU A 179 -14.08 17.34 10.98
N ILE A 180 -13.32 17.56 12.05
CA ILE A 180 -12.65 18.83 12.28
C ILE A 180 -11.29 18.76 11.58
N SER A 181 -11.17 19.47 10.46
CA SER A 181 -10.02 19.38 9.55
C SER A 181 -9.13 20.61 9.69
N THR A 182 -7.86 20.41 10.00
CA THR A 182 -6.84 21.47 10.05
C THR A 182 -5.68 21.09 9.11
N PRO A 183 -5.59 21.72 7.92
CA PRO A 183 -4.49 21.46 6.99
C PRO A 183 -3.17 22.03 7.53
N ILE A 184 -2.05 21.40 7.20
CA ILE A 184 -0.73 21.98 7.48
C ILE A 184 -0.45 23.13 6.48
N SER A 185 -0.48 24.37 6.98
CA SER A 185 -0.22 25.56 6.16
C SER A 185 1.27 25.83 6.03
N GLN A 186 1.69 26.58 5.00
CA GLN A 186 3.08 27.00 4.87
C GLN A 186 3.57 27.81 6.08
N LYS A 187 2.73 28.70 6.62
CA LYS A 187 3.05 29.50 7.81
C LYS A 187 3.32 28.61 9.03
N TRP A 188 2.55 27.53 9.18
CA TRP A 188 2.76 26.58 10.26
C TRP A 188 4.05 25.78 10.05
N ILE A 189 4.31 25.30 8.83
CA ILE A 189 5.57 24.62 8.47
C ILE A 189 6.79 25.50 8.77
N ASP A 190 6.74 26.77 8.39
CA ASP A 190 7.82 27.72 8.65
C ASP A 190 8.06 27.91 10.15
N SER A 191 6.98 28.00 10.95
CA SER A 191 7.10 28.12 12.40
C SER A 191 7.65 26.88 13.10
N LEU A 192 7.53 25.71 12.46
CA LEU A 192 8.05 24.44 12.95
C LEU A 192 9.45 24.12 12.38
N GLU A 193 9.93 24.92 11.43
CA GLU A 193 11.18 24.74 10.68
C GLU A 193 11.24 23.44 9.85
N MET A 194 10.09 22.94 9.36
CA MET A 194 10.00 21.59 8.76
C MET A 194 10.18 21.55 7.23
N LYS A 195 10.52 22.68 6.59
CA LYS A 195 10.65 22.77 5.12
C LYS A 195 11.95 22.21 4.56
N ASP A 196 12.99 22.08 5.38
CA ASP A 196 14.32 21.61 5.02
C ASP A 196 15.04 21.17 6.30
N PHE A 197 15.79 20.07 6.24
CA PHE A 197 16.52 19.50 7.38
C PHE A 197 18.06 19.63 7.22
N GLY A 198 18.52 20.55 6.36
CA GLY A 198 19.92 20.70 5.97
C GLY A 198 20.32 19.78 4.80
N GLY A 199 21.48 20.03 4.18
CA GLY A 199 22.05 19.10 3.18
C GLY A 199 21.19 18.88 1.92
N GLU A 200 20.52 19.92 1.42
CA GLU A 200 19.61 19.85 0.25
C GLU A 200 18.38 18.93 0.45
N THR A 201 17.89 18.78 1.67
CA THR A 201 16.75 17.88 2.01
C THR A 201 15.38 18.50 1.82
N GLY A 202 15.25 19.70 1.23
CA GLY A 202 13.95 20.32 0.94
C GLY A 202 12.98 19.46 0.11
N TRP A 203 13.47 18.44 -0.61
CA TRP A 203 12.61 17.49 -1.34
C TRP A 203 11.80 16.55 -0.42
N ILE A 204 12.32 16.26 0.79
CA ILE A 204 11.62 15.56 1.89
C ILE A 204 11.10 16.51 2.97
N GLY A 205 11.33 17.81 2.88
CA GLY A 205 10.67 18.78 3.76
C GLY A 205 9.16 18.68 3.69
N TRP A 206 8.46 19.07 4.75
CA TRP A 206 7.01 19.21 4.74
C TRP A 206 6.59 20.28 3.74
N LYS A 207 5.53 20.00 2.99
CA LYS A 207 4.93 20.93 2.02
C LYS A 207 3.52 21.28 2.45
N LYS A 208 3.05 22.44 2.00
CA LYS A 208 1.66 22.85 2.19
C LYS A 208 0.73 21.72 1.71
N ASP A 209 -0.26 21.39 2.54
CA ASP A 209 -1.28 20.38 2.26
C ASP A 209 -0.75 18.92 2.17
N ASP A 210 0.49 18.64 2.60
CA ASP A 210 1.02 17.26 2.65
C ASP A 210 0.17 16.32 3.53
N PHE A 211 -0.42 16.89 4.59
CA PHE A 211 -1.36 16.19 5.46
C PHE A 211 -2.34 17.17 6.12
N VAL A 212 -3.47 16.60 6.56
CA VAL A 212 -4.52 17.32 7.28
C VAL A 212 -4.81 16.57 8.58
N ILE A 213 -4.74 17.28 9.71
CA ILE A 213 -5.17 16.75 11.01
C ILE A 213 -6.69 16.68 10.97
N ARG A 214 -7.24 15.49 11.11
CA ARG A 214 -8.69 15.25 11.06
C ARG A 214 -9.15 14.62 12.36
N ALA A 215 -9.85 15.37 13.20
CA ALA A 215 -10.52 14.81 14.37
C ALA A 215 -11.91 14.31 13.98
N ASP A 216 -12.12 12.98 14.03
CA ASP A 216 -13.41 12.33 13.76
C ASP A 216 -14.29 12.35 15.02
N ARG A 217 -15.40 13.09 14.98
CA ARG A 217 -16.24 13.41 16.14
C ARG A 217 -17.73 13.27 15.83
N GLU A 218 -18.51 13.09 16.87
CA GLU A 218 -19.97 13.10 16.83
C GLU A 218 -20.51 14.32 17.58
N VAL A 219 -21.51 15.00 17.02
CA VAL A 219 -22.15 16.15 17.66
C VAL A 219 -23.11 15.67 18.75
N THR A 220 -22.83 15.98 20.01
CA THR A 220 -23.66 15.60 21.16
C THR A 220 -24.71 16.65 21.50
N GLN A 221 -24.47 17.92 21.14
CA GLN A 221 -25.40 19.03 21.36
C GLN A 221 -25.18 20.17 20.35
N VAL A 222 -26.24 20.92 20.05
CA VAL A 222 -26.19 22.17 19.29
C VAL A 222 -26.91 23.27 20.09
N GLN A 223 -26.25 24.40 20.32
CA GLN A 223 -26.79 25.58 21.00
C GLN A 223 -26.46 26.85 20.19
N GLY A 224 -27.44 27.36 19.44
CA GLY A 224 -27.19 28.45 18.48
C GLY A 224 -26.15 28.03 17.43
N ASN A 225 -25.06 28.78 17.35
CA ASN A 225 -23.94 28.46 16.45
C ASN A 225 -22.79 27.68 17.12
N THR A 226 -22.98 27.21 18.36
CA THR A 226 -21.99 26.41 19.08
C THR A 226 -22.41 24.96 19.09
N ILE A 227 -21.50 24.07 18.71
CA ILE A 227 -21.68 22.63 18.78
C ILE A 227 -20.85 22.04 19.92
N THR A 228 -21.38 21.01 20.57
CA THR A 228 -20.63 20.17 21.52
C THR A 228 -20.32 18.84 20.87
N ILE A 229 -19.08 18.37 21.02
CA ILE A 229 -18.58 17.11 20.42
C ILE A 229 -18.39 16.01 21.47
N ASP A 230 -18.39 14.76 21.03
CA ASP A 230 -18.27 13.55 21.86
C ASP A 230 -16.96 13.48 22.64
N ALA A 231 -15.82 13.75 22.00
CA ALA A 231 -14.50 13.69 22.60
C ALA A 231 -13.70 14.98 22.37
N PRO A 232 -12.80 15.38 23.29
CA PRO A 232 -12.06 16.63 23.14
C PRO A 232 -11.14 16.64 21.91
N ILE A 233 -10.86 17.83 21.40
CA ILE A 233 -9.82 18.01 20.39
C ILE A 233 -8.42 17.85 21.02
N THR A 234 -7.53 17.16 20.32
CA THR A 234 -6.13 16.91 20.73
C THR A 234 -5.14 17.87 20.07
N ASN A 235 -5.63 18.77 19.22
CA ASN A 235 -4.87 19.84 18.61
C ASN A 235 -5.66 21.14 18.78
N ALA A 236 -5.05 22.18 19.33
CA ALA A 236 -5.71 23.49 19.40
C ALA A 236 -5.99 24.03 17.99
N LEU A 237 -7.15 24.65 17.78
CA LEU A 237 -7.51 25.23 16.48
C LEU A 237 -7.08 26.69 16.51
N ASN A 238 -6.03 27.03 15.77
CA ASN A 238 -5.45 28.37 15.75
C ASN A 238 -5.50 28.95 14.33
N GLU A 239 -6.52 29.77 14.06
CA GLU A 239 -6.77 30.38 12.75
C GLU A 239 -5.62 31.31 12.30
N LYS A 240 -4.72 31.70 13.21
CA LYS A 240 -3.51 32.46 12.85
C LYS A 240 -2.42 31.57 12.24
N LEU A 241 -2.41 30.27 12.52
CA LEU A 241 -1.47 29.31 11.94
C LEU A 241 -2.05 28.64 10.70
N SER A 242 -3.29 28.14 10.80
CA SER A 242 -3.99 27.50 9.71
C SER A 242 -5.50 27.60 9.89
N SER A 243 -6.24 27.73 8.79
CA SER A 243 -7.70 27.79 8.85
C SER A 243 -8.29 26.39 8.99
N SER A 244 -9.13 26.22 10.01
CA SER A 244 -9.79 24.96 10.32
C SER A 244 -11.23 24.97 9.83
N GLU A 245 -11.73 23.82 9.41
CA GLU A 245 -13.12 23.64 9.00
C GLU A 245 -13.77 22.44 9.69
N VAL A 246 -15.07 22.53 9.93
CA VAL A 246 -15.90 21.41 10.35
C VAL A 246 -16.64 20.89 9.12
N VAL A 247 -16.51 19.60 8.82
CA VAL A 247 -17.11 18.96 7.64
C VAL A 247 -18.04 17.85 8.10
N VAL A 248 -19.34 17.96 7.81
CA VAL A 248 -20.30 16.87 8.07
C VAL A 248 -20.02 15.74 7.08
N TYR A 249 -20.14 14.49 7.51
CA TYR A 249 -19.99 13.34 6.62
C TYR A 249 -20.98 12.21 6.92
N ASN A 250 -21.24 11.38 5.92
CA ASN A 250 -21.90 10.09 6.07
C ASN A 250 -20.94 8.97 5.65
N TRP A 251 -20.95 7.84 6.35
CA TRP A 251 -20.10 6.70 6.02
C TRP A 251 -20.84 5.37 6.17
N SER A 252 -21.70 5.07 5.20
CA SER A 252 -22.59 3.89 5.25
C SER A 252 -21.85 2.54 5.27
N GLY A 253 -20.62 2.50 4.78
CA GLY A 253 -19.78 1.30 4.75
C GLY A 253 -18.88 1.11 5.97
N ARG A 254 -18.84 2.04 6.93
CA ARG A 254 -18.05 1.87 8.16
C ARG A 254 -18.75 0.86 9.05
N ILE A 255 -18.07 -0.24 9.35
CA ILE A 255 -18.66 -1.30 10.17
C ILE A 255 -18.41 -1.08 11.65
N ASN A 256 -19.20 -1.73 12.51
CA ASN A 256 -19.06 -1.62 13.95
C ASN A 256 -19.41 -2.90 14.72
N ASN A 257 -19.05 -2.91 16.01
CA ASN A 257 -19.33 -4.01 16.93
C ASN A 257 -18.70 -5.33 16.48
N VAL A 258 -17.41 -5.29 16.12
CA VAL A 258 -16.63 -6.44 15.64
C VAL A 258 -15.55 -6.83 16.64
N GLY A 259 -15.28 -8.13 16.78
CA GLY A 259 -14.28 -8.61 17.75
C GLY A 259 -13.45 -9.81 17.27
N VAL A 260 -12.21 -9.90 17.73
CA VAL A 260 -11.38 -11.11 17.68
C VAL A 260 -10.89 -11.44 19.09
N GLU A 261 -11.16 -12.64 19.59
CA GLU A 261 -10.84 -12.94 20.97
C GLU A 261 -10.54 -14.41 21.28
N ASN A 262 -9.82 -14.62 22.38
CA ASN A 262 -9.59 -15.92 23.01
C ASN A 262 -8.90 -16.95 22.09
N ILE A 263 -7.86 -16.54 21.36
CA ILE A 263 -7.23 -17.33 20.29
C ILE A 263 -5.73 -17.05 20.13
N THR A 264 -4.95 -18.04 19.68
CA THR A 264 -3.58 -17.83 19.19
C THR A 264 -3.59 -17.65 17.67
N LEU A 265 -2.95 -16.60 17.18
CA LEU A 265 -2.65 -16.38 15.77
C LEU A 265 -1.14 -16.60 15.55
N LYS A 266 -0.77 -17.45 14.60
CA LYS A 266 0.62 -17.85 14.36
C LYS A 266 0.94 -17.82 12.87
N SER A 267 2.09 -17.28 12.49
CA SER A 267 2.62 -17.42 11.12
C SER A 267 3.58 -18.59 11.04
N ASP A 268 3.41 -19.47 10.05
CA ASP A 268 4.47 -20.38 9.62
C ASP A 268 5.56 -19.59 8.86
N PHE A 269 6.80 -20.11 8.77
CA PHE A 269 7.92 -19.45 8.07
C PHE A 269 9.02 -20.46 7.67
N ASP A 270 9.90 -20.06 6.76
CA ASP A 270 11.06 -20.88 6.39
C ASP A 270 12.13 -20.88 7.49
N THR A 271 12.16 -21.96 8.28
CA THR A 271 13.13 -22.15 9.36
C THR A 271 14.61 -22.17 8.93
N THR A 272 14.90 -22.34 7.63
CA THR A 272 16.27 -22.23 7.11
C THR A 272 16.74 -20.78 6.95
N ASN A 273 15.80 -19.83 6.99
CA ASN A 273 16.04 -18.40 6.98
C ASN A 273 15.54 -17.75 8.29
N PRO A 274 16.41 -17.48 9.28
CA PRO A 274 15.99 -16.88 10.55
C PRO A 274 15.46 -15.44 10.43
N LYS A 275 15.58 -14.84 9.24
CA LYS A 275 15.04 -13.52 8.90
C LYS A 275 14.05 -13.59 7.73
N ASP A 276 13.35 -14.72 7.60
CA ASP A 276 12.34 -14.90 6.56
C ASP A 276 11.32 -13.74 6.57
N GLU A 277 10.93 -13.29 5.39
CA GLU A 277 9.88 -12.29 5.19
C GLU A 277 8.79 -12.77 4.21
N GLN A 278 8.90 -14.02 3.75
CA GLN A 278 8.00 -14.68 2.81
C GLN A 278 6.90 -15.45 3.55
N HIS A 279 6.28 -14.78 4.53
CA HIS A 279 5.19 -15.31 5.34
C HIS A 279 4.31 -14.15 5.85
N ARG A 280 3.40 -14.38 6.81
CA ARG A 280 2.46 -13.35 7.27
C ARG A 280 3.16 -12.21 7.99
N TRP A 281 2.77 -11.00 7.63
CA TRP A 281 3.26 -9.81 8.31
C TRP A 281 2.39 -9.43 9.50
N TYR A 282 1.07 -9.63 9.46
CA TYR A 282 0.20 -9.20 10.57
C TYR A 282 -0.74 -10.31 11.06
N GLY A 283 -1.01 -10.31 12.36
CA GLY A 283 -2.10 -11.12 12.91
C GLY A 283 -3.45 -10.54 12.51
N ILE A 284 -3.69 -9.27 12.86
CA ILE A 284 -4.97 -8.57 12.65
C ILE A 284 -4.72 -7.20 12.02
N SER A 285 -5.51 -6.86 10.99
CA SER A 285 -5.61 -5.50 10.42
C SER A 285 -7.04 -4.98 10.57
N ILE A 286 -7.19 -3.71 10.99
CA ILE A 286 -8.48 -3.06 11.23
C ILE A 286 -8.54 -1.73 10.49
N GLN A 287 -9.53 -1.57 9.61
CA GLN A 287 -9.79 -0.33 8.89
C GLN A 287 -11.30 -0.16 8.62
N ASN A 288 -11.76 1.05 8.29
CA ASN A 288 -13.16 1.36 7.98
C ASN A 288 -14.12 0.80 9.04
N THR A 289 -13.73 0.89 10.31
CA THR A 289 -14.40 0.21 11.44
C THR A 289 -14.44 1.12 12.65
N GLU A 290 -15.54 1.11 13.40
CA GLU A 290 -15.63 1.74 14.70
C GLU A 290 -16.15 0.77 15.77
N ASP A 291 -15.84 1.01 17.05
CA ASP A 291 -16.34 0.18 18.15
C ASP A 291 -16.01 -1.31 17.94
N ALA A 292 -14.72 -1.63 17.93
CA ALA A 292 -14.23 -3.00 17.81
C ALA A 292 -13.23 -3.35 18.91
N TRP A 293 -12.93 -4.63 19.05
CA TRP A 293 -11.93 -5.09 20.03
C TRP A 293 -11.10 -6.28 19.58
N VAL A 294 -9.90 -6.37 20.18
CA VAL A 294 -9.06 -7.56 20.17
C VAL A 294 -8.77 -7.89 21.63
N ARG A 295 -9.10 -9.10 22.09
CA ARG A 295 -9.00 -9.44 23.53
C ARG A 295 -8.48 -10.85 23.77
N GLN A 296 -7.51 -11.02 24.66
CA GLN A 296 -6.95 -12.33 25.01
C GLN A 296 -6.45 -13.08 23.75
N VAL A 297 -5.56 -12.43 23.00
CA VAL A 297 -4.99 -12.98 21.76
C VAL A 297 -3.47 -13.04 21.86
N ASN A 298 -2.92 -14.22 21.57
CA ASN A 298 -1.48 -14.42 21.44
C ASN A 298 -1.09 -14.38 19.96
N PHE A 299 -0.01 -13.68 19.65
CA PHE A 299 0.54 -13.51 18.31
C PHE A 299 1.94 -14.11 18.28
N GLU A 300 2.21 -15.01 17.36
CA GLU A 300 3.50 -15.70 17.24
C GLU A 300 4.08 -15.56 15.83
N GLN A 301 5.36 -15.20 15.73
CA GLN A 301 6.18 -15.34 14.53
C GLN A 301 5.83 -14.42 13.34
N PHE A 302 5.14 -13.32 13.58
CA PHE A 302 4.83 -12.35 12.52
C PHE A 302 6.01 -11.46 12.13
N ALA A 303 6.12 -11.13 10.84
CA ALA A 303 7.16 -10.23 10.34
C ALA A 303 6.87 -8.74 10.55
N GLY A 304 5.60 -8.33 10.41
CA GLY A 304 5.16 -6.94 10.47
C GLY A 304 4.69 -6.50 11.86
N GLY A 305 3.82 -7.26 12.53
CA GLY A 305 3.29 -6.91 13.86
C GLY A 305 2.08 -7.75 14.30
N ALA A 306 1.61 -7.52 15.51
CA ALA A 306 0.45 -8.22 16.06
C ALA A 306 -0.87 -7.62 15.55
N VAL A 307 -1.09 -6.32 15.82
CA VAL A 307 -2.31 -5.60 15.48
C VAL A 307 -1.98 -4.29 14.78
N SER A 308 -2.55 -4.09 13.60
CA SER A 308 -2.49 -2.83 12.85
C SER A 308 -3.87 -2.19 12.77
N ILE A 309 -4.02 -0.99 13.32
CA ILE A 309 -5.24 -0.17 13.25
C ILE A 309 -4.99 0.99 12.30
N LEU A 310 -5.66 1.07 11.16
CA LEU A 310 -5.42 2.09 10.13
C LEU A 310 -6.31 3.33 10.30
N LYS A 311 -5.97 4.40 9.57
CA LYS A 311 -6.53 5.76 9.70
C LYS A 311 -8.06 5.89 9.75
N SER A 312 -8.77 4.97 9.09
CA SER A 312 -10.23 4.97 9.05
C SER A 312 -10.91 4.31 10.26
N ALA A 313 -10.14 3.78 11.22
CA ALA A 313 -10.66 3.13 12.41
C ALA A 313 -10.80 4.06 13.62
N LYS A 314 -11.81 3.82 14.47
CA LYS A 314 -12.14 4.65 15.65
C LYS A 314 -12.66 3.83 16.82
N ARG A 315 -12.36 4.21 18.07
CA ARG A 315 -12.91 3.57 19.30
C ARG A 315 -12.62 2.06 19.34
N ILE A 316 -11.35 1.70 19.34
CA ILE A 316 -10.88 0.31 19.32
C ILE A 316 -10.18 -0.02 20.64
N THR A 317 -10.49 -1.17 21.26
CA THR A 317 -9.74 -1.70 22.41
C THR A 317 -8.93 -2.92 22.02
N VAL A 318 -7.63 -2.93 22.29
CA VAL A 318 -6.78 -4.12 22.25
C VAL A 318 -6.36 -4.41 23.68
N GLU A 319 -6.76 -5.57 24.24
CA GLU A 319 -6.48 -5.88 25.63
C GLU A 319 -6.04 -7.31 25.92
N ASP A 320 -5.14 -7.45 26.89
CA ASP A 320 -4.63 -8.74 27.36
C ASP A 320 -4.00 -9.56 26.21
N CYS A 321 -3.14 -8.93 25.42
CA CYS A 321 -2.52 -9.51 24.22
C CYS A 321 -1.00 -9.68 24.36
N MET A 322 -0.44 -10.72 23.75
CA MET A 322 1.00 -10.97 23.73
C MET A 322 1.53 -11.16 22.32
N SER A 323 2.63 -10.50 21.95
CA SER A 323 3.38 -10.73 20.72
C SER A 323 4.71 -11.40 21.04
N LEU A 324 4.97 -12.57 20.43
CA LEU A 324 6.04 -13.48 20.81
C LEU A 324 6.84 -13.95 19.59
N ASN A 325 8.14 -14.12 19.77
CA ASN A 325 9.07 -14.70 18.80
C ASN A 325 8.94 -14.15 17.35
N PRO A 326 8.98 -12.82 17.10
CA PRO A 326 8.85 -12.28 15.74
C PRO A 326 9.99 -12.75 14.81
N VAL A 327 9.66 -13.01 13.54
CA VAL A 327 10.60 -13.47 12.50
C VAL A 327 10.56 -12.49 11.33
N SER A 328 11.70 -11.85 11.03
CA SER A 328 11.88 -10.90 9.93
C SER A 328 13.32 -10.37 9.91
N GLU A 329 13.66 -9.52 8.94
CA GLU A 329 14.77 -8.59 9.12
C GLU A 329 14.56 -7.70 10.35
N ILE A 330 15.66 -7.36 11.03
CA ILE A 330 15.66 -6.37 12.12
C ILE A 330 15.82 -4.98 11.49
N ALA A 331 14.71 -4.44 11.01
CA ALA A 331 14.71 -3.21 10.23
C ALA A 331 13.37 -2.47 10.33
N ALA A 332 13.38 -1.18 10.02
CA ALA A 332 12.18 -0.35 10.05
C ALA A 332 11.04 -0.88 9.16
N PHE A 333 9.82 -0.56 9.56
CA PHE A 333 8.55 -1.07 9.02
C PHE A 333 8.28 -2.56 9.24
N ARG A 334 9.22 -3.33 9.82
CA ARG A 334 8.96 -4.65 10.41
C ARG A 334 8.72 -4.50 11.89
N ARG A 335 8.04 -5.48 12.48
CA ARG A 335 7.82 -5.56 13.94
C ARG A 335 7.33 -4.24 14.56
N ASN A 336 6.44 -3.56 13.85
CA ASN A 336 5.57 -2.51 14.39
C ASN A 336 4.42 -3.21 15.12
N THR A 337 4.66 -3.60 16.36
CA THR A 337 3.90 -4.68 17.00
C THR A 337 2.43 -4.31 17.28
N PHE A 338 2.21 -3.26 18.06
CA PHE A 338 0.89 -2.71 18.36
C PHE A 338 0.82 -1.30 17.76
N TYR A 339 0.27 -1.24 16.54
CA TYR A 339 0.32 -0.07 15.67
C TYR A 339 -1.05 0.57 15.51
N THR A 340 -1.10 1.90 15.55
CA THR A 340 -2.33 2.67 15.26
C THR A 340 -2.08 3.95 14.45
N GLU A 341 -2.93 4.16 13.45
CA GLU A 341 -3.25 5.44 12.80
C GLU A 341 -4.70 5.86 13.07
N GLY A 342 -5.44 5.04 13.82
CA GLY A 342 -6.81 5.32 14.21
C GLY A 342 -6.89 6.39 15.30
N GLN A 343 -8.12 6.61 15.78
CA GLN A 343 -8.42 7.59 16.82
C GLN A 343 -9.22 6.96 17.95
N GLN A 344 -9.08 7.48 19.17
CA GLN A 344 -9.77 6.91 20.35
C GLN A 344 -9.40 5.43 20.55
N THR A 345 -8.15 5.04 20.30
CA THR A 345 -7.69 3.66 20.48
C THR A 345 -7.11 3.43 21.87
N LEU A 346 -7.43 2.31 22.49
CA LEU A 346 -6.89 1.87 23.79
C LEU A 346 -6.18 0.53 23.60
N PHE A 347 -4.86 0.51 23.82
CA PHE A 347 -4.09 -0.71 24.01
C PHE A 347 -3.82 -0.85 25.50
N GLN A 348 -4.29 -1.94 26.13
CA GLN A 348 -4.10 -2.12 27.57
C GLN A 348 -3.67 -3.53 27.94
N ARG A 349 -2.69 -3.64 28.84
CA ARG A 349 -2.14 -4.94 29.26
C ARG A 349 -1.65 -5.74 28.05
N CYS A 350 -0.82 -5.09 27.23
CA CYS A 350 -0.19 -5.71 26.06
C CYS A 350 1.30 -5.95 26.33
N TYR A 351 1.79 -7.12 25.94
CA TYR A 351 3.20 -7.50 26.03
C TYR A 351 3.80 -7.75 24.64
N SER A 352 5.02 -7.29 24.42
CA SER A 352 5.81 -7.59 23.22
C SER A 352 7.26 -7.91 23.58
N GLU A 353 7.89 -8.79 22.81
CA GLU A 353 9.32 -9.10 22.88
C GLU A 353 9.99 -8.94 21.51
N TYR A 354 11.21 -8.37 21.50
CA TYR A 354 12.08 -8.25 20.33
C TYR A 354 11.46 -7.55 19.12
N GLY A 355 10.53 -6.61 19.36
CA GLY A 355 9.97 -5.76 18.32
C GLY A 355 10.96 -4.73 17.79
N TYR A 356 10.64 -4.07 16.67
CA TYR A 356 11.40 -2.92 16.20
C TYR A 356 10.84 -1.67 16.89
N ASN A 357 9.55 -1.39 16.69
CA ASN A 357 8.79 -0.39 17.45
C ASN A 357 7.54 -1.07 18.03
N ASP A 358 7.41 -1.18 19.36
CA ASP A 358 6.37 -2.03 19.96
C ASP A 358 5.02 -1.34 20.17
N PHE A 359 5.01 -0.12 20.70
CA PHE A 359 3.79 0.65 20.97
C PHE A 359 3.84 1.96 20.19
N VAL A 360 3.07 1.99 19.09
CA VAL A 360 3.35 2.91 18.00
C VAL A 360 2.10 3.65 17.54
N VAL A 361 2.23 4.97 17.43
CA VAL A 361 1.34 5.78 16.59
C VAL A 361 2.06 6.11 15.28
N GLY A 362 1.45 5.76 14.15
CA GLY A 362 2.04 5.98 12.83
C GLY A 362 1.31 7.05 12.02
N GLY A 363 1.51 7.00 10.71
CA GLY A 363 0.84 7.86 9.74
C GLY A 363 1.27 9.32 9.74
N TYR A 364 0.52 10.17 9.04
CA TYR A 364 0.72 11.61 9.02
C TYR A 364 -0.51 12.30 9.62
N ALA A 365 -0.28 13.10 10.66
CA ALA A 365 -1.29 13.86 11.41
C ALA A 365 -2.37 13.00 12.08
N THR A 366 -1.96 11.89 12.69
CA THR A 366 -2.85 11.01 13.47
C THR A 366 -3.39 11.75 14.70
N ALA A 367 -4.72 11.82 14.81
CA ALA A 367 -5.41 12.49 15.91
C ALA A 367 -5.81 11.50 17.01
N GLY A 368 -5.66 11.91 18.26
CA GLY A 368 -6.04 11.13 19.43
C GLY A 368 -7.47 11.42 19.94
N PRO A 369 -7.75 11.06 21.21
CA PRO A 369 -6.81 10.45 22.17
C PRO A 369 -6.43 9.02 21.79
N ASN A 370 -5.15 8.66 21.86
CA ASN A 370 -4.68 7.28 21.68
C ASN A 370 -3.87 6.86 22.92
N VAL A 371 -4.22 5.73 23.53
CA VAL A 371 -3.74 5.34 24.85
C VAL A 371 -3.04 3.98 24.81
N PHE A 372 -1.85 3.91 25.37
CA PHE A 372 -1.16 2.66 25.74
C PHE A 372 -1.10 2.59 27.26
N LEU A 373 -1.77 1.61 27.86
CA LEU A 373 -2.00 1.50 29.29
C LEU A 373 -1.48 0.18 29.86
N GLN A 374 -0.53 0.26 30.78
CA GLN A 374 0.10 -0.91 31.37
C GLN A 374 0.61 -1.90 30.30
N CYS A 375 1.42 -1.39 29.39
CA CYS A 375 2.02 -2.15 28.31
C CYS A 375 3.51 -2.37 28.58
N GLN A 376 4.06 -3.51 28.17
CA GLN A 376 5.48 -3.82 28.32
C GLN A 376 6.12 -4.23 26.99
N SER A 377 7.26 -3.63 26.70
CA SER A 377 8.16 -3.99 25.60
C SER A 377 9.43 -4.58 26.20
N TYR A 378 9.81 -5.78 25.77
CA TYR A 378 11.00 -6.49 26.22
C TYR A 378 12.07 -6.49 25.13
N LEU A 379 13.16 -5.75 25.39
CA LEU A 379 14.34 -5.64 24.52
C LEU A 379 14.02 -5.29 23.05
N PRO A 380 13.32 -4.17 22.78
CA PRO A 380 13.04 -3.75 21.42
C PRO A 380 14.30 -3.15 20.75
N TYR A 381 14.34 -3.22 19.42
CA TYR A 381 15.44 -2.70 18.60
C TYR A 381 15.36 -1.19 18.33
N SER A 382 14.21 -0.56 18.56
CA SER A 382 14.00 0.89 18.43
C SER A 382 12.98 1.39 19.47
N PHE A 383 12.67 2.69 19.42
CA PHE A 383 11.88 3.38 20.44
C PHE A 383 10.37 3.10 20.31
N SER A 384 9.61 3.29 21.39
CA SER A 384 8.13 3.40 21.32
C SER A 384 7.71 4.87 21.32
N GLY A 385 6.55 5.19 20.73
CA GLY A 385 6.11 6.58 20.54
C GLY A 385 5.44 6.77 19.19
N SER A 386 5.61 7.97 18.61
CA SER A 386 5.17 8.21 17.23
C SER A 386 6.31 7.96 16.25
N ILE A 387 6.08 7.13 15.23
CA ILE A 387 6.97 7.03 14.05
C ILE A 387 6.44 7.82 12.86
N GLY A 388 5.29 8.48 13.05
CA GLY A 388 4.60 9.32 12.09
C GLY A 388 4.83 10.81 12.32
N SER A 389 4.41 11.65 11.38
CA SER A 389 4.49 13.11 11.53
C SER A 389 3.30 13.66 12.32
N TRP A 390 3.57 14.52 13.30
CA TRP A 390 2.58 15.32 14.03
C TRP A 390 1.40 14.53 14.62
N ALA A 391 1.69 13.40 15.29
CA ALA A 391 0.66 12.69 16.06
C ALA A 391 0.24 13.53 17.28
N THR A 392 -1.07 13.61 17.56
CA THR A 392 -1.59 14.44 18.65
C THR A 392 -2.36 13.66 19.70
N GLY A 393 -2.21 14.01 20.97
CA GLY A 393 -3.00 13.43 22.06
C GLY A 393 -2.70 11.95 22.31
N MET A 394 -1.43 11.58 22.42
CA MET A 394 -1.03 10.26 22.89
C MET A 394 -0.93 10.24 24.42
N LEU A 395 -1.27 9.12 25.03
CA LEU A 395 -1.01 8.83 26.44
C LEU A 395 -0.29 7.49 26.56
N PHE A 396 0.92 7.51 27.10
CA PHE A 396 1.62 6.32 27.59
C PHE A 396 1.49 6.30 29.11
N ASP A 397 0.72 5.36 29.64
CA ASP A 397 0.26 5.30 31.03
C ASP A 397 0.68 3.97 31.66
N VAL A 398 1.56 3.99 32.66
CA VAL A 398 2.10 2.76 33.29
C VAL A 398 2.87 1.86 32.31
N VAL A 399 3.58 2.44 31.35
CA VAL A 399 4.31 1.67 30.33
C VAL A 399 5.73 1.33 30.79
N LEU A 400 6.22 0.15 30.38
CA LEU A 400 7.61 -0.26 30.57
C LEU A 400 8.27 -0.56 29.22
N ILE A 401 9.30 0.21 28.86
CA ILE A 401 10.16 -0.07 27.71
C ILE A 401 11.53 -0.55 28.21
N ASP A 402 11.74 -1.86 28.19
CA ASP A 402 12.97 -2.48 28.69
C ASP A 402 14.07 -2.48 27.62
N GLY A 403 15.09 -1.64 27.79
CA GLY A 403 16.29 -1.62 26.94
C GLY A 403 16.30 -0.60 25.81
N ASN A 404 15.27 0.25 25.68
CA ASN A 404 15.21 1.28 24.63
C ASN A 404 14.45 2.53 25.07
N ALA A 405 14.28 3.49 24.15
CA ALA A 405 13.67 4.77 24.41
C ALA A 405 12.14 4.76 24.24
N LEU A 406 11.48 5.69 24.93
CA LEU A 406 10.17 6.22 24.56
C LEU A 406 10.36 7.66 24.08
N SER A 407 9.93 8.01 22.87
CA SER A 407 10.37 9.27 22.23
C SER A 407 9.27 10.13 21.61
N PHE A 408 9.18 11.37 22.10
CA PHE A 408 8.53 12.53 21.49
C PHE A 408 9.61 13.57 21.11
N LYS A 409 9.95 13.68 19.82
CA LYS A 409 11.04 14.52 19.33
C LYS A 409 10.88 14.90 17.85
N ASN A 410 11.77 15.77 17.38
CA ASN A 410 11.97 16.01 15.97
C ASN A 410 12.90 14.91 15.40
N LEU A 411 12.37 14.08 14.50
CA LEU A 411 13.10 13.02 13.80
C LEU A 411 13.81 13.53 12.53
N GLY A 412 13.67 14.82 12.20
CA GLY A 412 14.33 15.42 11.05
C GLY A 412 14.03 14.68 9.75
N GLN A 413 15.09 14.27 9.06
CA GLN A 413 15.00 13.56 7.78
C GLN A 413 14.58 12.08 7.88
N ASP A 414 14.64 11.47 9.07
CA ASP A 414 14.30 10.06 9.25
C ASP A 414 12.87 9.77 8.76
N GLY A 415 12.62 8.53 8.32
CA GLY A 415 11.32 8.12 7.77
C GLY A 415 10.83 8.98 6.59
N ARG A 416 11.74 9.54 5.79
CA ARG A 416 11.46 10.46 4.66
C ARG A 416 10.90 11.82 5.13
N GLY A 417 11.60 12.45 6.07
CA GLY A 417 11.27 13.78 6.55
C GLY A 417 10.10 13.79 7.53
N ILE A 418 10.09 12.86 8.50
CA ILE A 418 9.03 12.79 9.51
C ILE A 418 8.95 14.09 10.31
N GLY A 419 10.08 14.73 10.62
CA GLY A 419 10.07 15.98 11.40
C GLY A 419 9.56 15.76 12.83
N TRP A 420 8.78 16.72 13.36
CA TRP A 420 8.14 16.58 14.68
C TRP A 420 7.14 15.42 14.72
N ASN A 421 7.43 14.40 15.53
CA ASN A 421 6.63 13.18 15.55
C ASN A 421 5.37 13.25 16.45
N ALA A 422 5.40 14.10 17.49
CA ALA A 422 4.41 14.13 18.55
C ALA A 422 4.12 15.56 19.04
N ALA A 423 2.86 15.84 19.35
CA ALA A 423 2.39 17.08 19.95
C ALA A 423 1.24 16.82 20.93
N ASN A 424 1.07 17.68 21.93
CA ASN A 424 -0.03 17.61 22.90
C ASN A 424 -0.20 16.23 23.57
N SER A 425 0.92 15.56 23.88
CA SER A 425 0.97 14.16 24.33
C SER A 425 1.58 14.02 25.73
N VAL A 426 1.20 12.95 26.44
CA VAL A 426 1.51 12.74 27.85
C VAL A 426 2.18 11.38 28.07
N ILE A 427 3.22 11.40 28.90
CA ILE A 427 3.86 10.23 29.49
C ILE A 427 3.52 10.24 30.99
N TRP A 428 2.91 9.19 31.48
CA TRP A 428 2.41 9.09 32.86
C TRP A 428 2.89 7.79 33.50
N GLU A 429 3.51 7.88 34.66
CA GLU A 429 3.90 6.73 35.49
C GLU A 429 4.67 5.66 34.72
N THR A 430 5.58 6.07 33.84
CA THR A 430 6.20 5.23 32.80
C THR A 430 7.71 5.14 32.99
N SER A 431 8.24 3.96 32.69
CA SER A 431 9.67 3.64 32.79
C SER A 431 10.24 3.23 31.43
N ALA A 432 11.42 3.75 31.09
CA ALA A 432 12.16 3.37 29.88
C ALA A 432 13.67 3.57 30.09
N SER A 433 14.53 2.98 29.25
CA SER A 433 15.97 3.28 29.33
C SER A 433 16.26 4.76 29.03
N LYS A 434 15.46 5.36 28.14
CA LYS A 434 15.49 6.80 27.86
C LYS A 434 14.08 7.32 27.57
N ILE A 435 13.77 8.53 28.01
CA ILE A 435 12.58 9.26 27.61
C ILE A 435 13.00 10.54 26.91
N ASP A 436 12.66 10.67 25.62
CA ASP A 436 12.72 11.95 24.91
C ASP A 436 11.35 12.63 25.02
N ASN A 437 11.26 13.78 25.68
CA ASN A 437 10.03 14.58 25.77
C ASN A 437 10.34 16.03 25.36
N PHE A 438 10.26 16.30 24.05
CA PHE A 438 10.42 17.63 23.49
C PHE A 438 9.07 18.25 23.15
N SER A 439 8.90 19.54 23.42
CA SER A 439 7.75 20.31 22.93
C SER A 439 8.09 20.96 21.59
N PRO A 440 7.30 20.73 20.52
CA PRO A 440 7.46 21.48 19.28
C PRO A 440 7.12 22.97 19.48
N PRO A 441 7.55 23.89 18.61
CA PRO A 441 7.35 25.34 18.79
C PRO A 441 5.91 25.82 19.02
N THR A 442 4.90 25.05 18.57
CA THR A 442 3.49 25.45 18.64
C THR A 442 2.61 24.53 19.49
N ALA A 443 3.18 23.60 20.25
CA ALA A 443 2.43 22.66 21.08
C ALA A 443 3.29 22.13 22.24
N ASP A 444 2.65 21.51 23.22
CA ASP A 444 3.32 21.06 24.44
C ASP A 444 3.31 19.53 24.54
N ASN A 445 4.35 18.94 25.14
CA ASN A 445 4.34 17.54 25.58
C ASN A 445 4.71 17.47 27.06
N TRP A 446 4.18 16.47 27.77
CA TRP A 446 4.32 16.35 29.23
C TRP A 446 4.79 14.96 29.66
N ALA A 447 5.54 14.92 30.76
CA ALA A 447 5.97 13.69 31.44
C ALA A 447 5.79 13.84 32.97
N PHE A 448 5.10 12.87 33.58
CA PHE A 448 4.80 12.85 35.01
C PHE A 448 5.14 11.49 35.62
N GLY A 449 5.88 11.45 36.74
CA GLY A 449 6.14 10.19 37.47
C GLY A 449 7.00 9.21 36.67
N VAL A 450 8.12 9.66 36.11
CA VAL A 450 8.86 8.89 35.11
C VAL A 450 10.25 8.44 35.59
N TRP A 451 10.68 7.28 35.10
CA TRP A 451 11.99 6.68 35.39
C TRP A 451 12.76 6.38 34.10
N ALA A 452 13.82 7.14 33.81
CA ALA A 452 14.65 6.97 32.61
C ALA A 452 15.94 7.81 32.66
N GLN A 453 16.78 7.75 31.62
CA GLN A 453 17.54 8.94 31.20
C GLN A 453 16.59 9.91 30.47
N TRP A 454 16.67 11.22 30.71
CA TRP A 454 15.75 12.20 30.12
C TRP A 454 16.45 13.16 29.16
N ALA A 455 15.76 13.51 28.07
CA ALA A 455 16.14 14.58 27.16
C ALA A 455 14.90 15.32 26.65
N GLY A 456 15.03 16.62 26.43
CA GLY A 456 13.99 17.44 25.83
C GLY A 456 13.48 18.58 26.71
N ASN A 457 12.86 19.55 26.04
CA ASN A 457 12.35 20.80 26.60
C ASN A 457 10.84 20.76 26.91
N GLY A 458 10.23 19.58 26.89
CA GLY A 458 8.84 19.40 27.32
C GLY A 458 8.68 19.62 28.82
N HIS A 459 7.44 19.51 29.29
CA HIS A 459 7.14 19.72 30.71
C HIS A 459 7.37 18.44 31.50
N TRP A 460 8.13 18.54 32.59
CA TRP A 460 8.47 17.42 33.46
C TRP A 460 7.97 17.68 34.87
N ASN A 461 7.43 16.67 35.53
CA ASN A 461 7.07 16.73 36.93
C ASN A 461 7.27 15.36 37.61
N GLU A 462 7.70 15.34 38.86
CA GLU A 462 7.92 14.11 39.63
C GLU A 462 8.84 13.08 38.90
N VAL A 463 10.01 13.53 38.41
CA VAL A 463 11.01 12.62 37.81
C VAL A 463 11.72 11.78 38.88
N ASN A 464 12.03 10.52 38.58
CA ASN A 464 12.51 9.51 39.54
C ASN A 464 11.59 9.34 40.76
N SER A 465 10.29 9.46 40.54
CA SER A 465 9.28 9.36 41.57
C SER A 465 8.10 8.57 41.01
N HIS A 466 7.33 7.96 41.90
CA HIS A 466 6.07 7.31 41.55
C HIS A 466 4.92 8.25 41.92
N ILE A 467 3.93 8.36 41.05
CA ILE A 467 2.76 9.20 41.28
C ILE A 467 1.48 8.39 41.42
N ASN A 468 0.57 8.93 42.23
CA ASN A 468 -0.81 8.46 42.38
C ASN A 468 -1.74 9.48 41.66
N PRO A 469 -2.91 9.14 41.09
CA PRO A 469 -3.34 7.82 40.68
C PRO A 469 -2.30 7.16 39.80
N ARG A 470 -2.14 5.84 39.96
CA ARG A 470 -1.18 5.09 39.17
C ARG A 470 -1.48 5.16 37.67
N SER A 471 -2.77 5.17 37.29
CA SER A 471 -3.20 5.40 35.91
C SER A 471 -3.98 6.71 35.78
N LEU A 472 -3.54 7.56 34.85
CA LEU A 472 -4.27 8.77 34.48
C LEU A 472 -5.55 8.44 33.71
N TYR A 473 -5.50 7.45 32.79
CA TYR A 473 -6.66 7.03 32.01
C TYR A 473 -7.82 6.61 32.92
N TYR A 474 -7.57 5.69 33.86
CA TYR A 474 -8.61 5.21 34.77
C TYR A 474 -9.12 6.31 35.70
N ALA A 475 -8.23 7.17 36.20
CA ALA A 475 -8.67 8.30 37.02
C ALA A 475 -9.61 9.22 36.25
N LEU A 476 -9.28 9.58 34.99
CA LEU A 476 -10.16 10.40 34.16
C LEU A 476 -11.47 9.68 33.82
N LEU A 477 -11.42 8.38 33.53
CA LEU A 477 -12.59 7.56 33.22
C LEU A 477 -13.56 7.47 34.41
N GLU A 478 -13.04 7.24 35.62
CA GLU A 478 -13.82 7.25 36.87
C GLU A 478 -14.49 8.60 37.09
N GLN A 479 -13.78 9.70 36.83
CA GLN A 479 -14.36 11.04 36.94
C GLN A 479 -15.46 11.29 35.93
N ARG A 480 -15.29 10.81 34.68
CA ARG A 480 -16.25 11.00 33.60
C ARG A 480 -17.51 10.16 33.78
N LEU A 481 -17.36 8.90 34.16
CA LEU A 481 -18.47 7.95 34.26
C LEU A 481 -19.10 7.87 35.64
N VAL A 482 -18.41 8.37 36.68
CA VAL A 482 -18.75 8.23 38.11
C VAL A 482 -18.68 6.77 38.62
N LYS A 483 -19.12 5.80 37.81
CA LYS A 483 -19.01 4.37 38.03
C LYS A 483 -18.46 3.70 36.78
N LEU A 484 -17.34 2.99 36.92
CA LEU A 484 -16.72 2.26 35.81
C LEU A 484 -17.59 1.08 35.33
N PRO A 485 -17.61 0.78 34.02
CA PRO A 485 -18.28 -0.39 33.48
C PRO A 485 -17.56 -1.69 33.85
N VAL A 486 -16.24 -1.63 34.05
CA VAL A 486 -15.38 -2.71 34.53
C VAL A 486 -14.43 -2.12 35.59
N PRO A 487 -14.19 -2.80 36.73
CA PRO A 487 -13.19 -2.35 37.69
C PRO A 487 -11.83 -2.15 37.02
N SER A 488 -11.08 -1.12 37.44
CA SER A 488 -9.73 -0.88 36.94
C SER A 488 -8.83 -2.08 37.26
N GLN A 489 -8.22 -2.65 36.22
CA GLN A 489 -7.28 -3.75 36.35
C GLN A 489 -5.87 -3.19 36.11
N ILE A 490 -5.15 -2.95 37.20
CA ILE A 490 -3.74 -2.56 37.21
C ILE A 490 -2.97 -3.59 38.05
N LEU A 491 -1.90 -4.17 37.49
CA LEU A 491 -1.00 -5.07 38.22
C LEU A 491 -0.49 -4.43 39.51
N ASP A 492 -0.85 -5.01 40.65
CA ASP A 492 -0.37 -4.60 41.97
C ASP A 492 1.14 -4.89 42.10
N LEU A 493 1.91 -3.87 42.51
CA LEU A 493 3.36 -4.00 42.74
C LEU A 493 3.68 -4.35 44.20
N GLY A 494 2.65 -4.46 45.06
CA GLY A 494 2.80 -4.79 46.47
C GLY A 494 2.97 -3.56 47.34
N SER A 495 3.90 -3.63 48.30
CA SER A 495 4.05 -2.64 49.36
C SER A 495 4.64 -1.31 48.89
N GLU A 496 4.16 -0.20 49.47
CA GLU A 496 4.66 1.15 49.21
C GLU A 496 6.19 1.27 49.43
N PRO A 497 6.93 1.95 48.52
CA PRO A 497 8.35 2.18 48.70
C PRO A 497 8.61 3.12 49.88
N THR A 498 9.67 2.87 50.66
CA THR A 498 10.16 3.79 51.69
C THR A 498 11.68 3.93 51.61
N SER A 499 12.14 5.19 51.59
CA SER A 499 13.57 5.53 51.63
C SER A 499 14.14 5.54 53.05
N SER A 500 13.31 5.32 54.07
CA SER A 500 13.72 5.32 55.49
C SER A 500 12.83 4.35 56.30
N PRO A 501 12.91 3.04 56.03
CA PRO A 501 12.08 2.05 56.72
C PRO A 501 12.42 2.01 58.23
N THR A 502 11.41 1.85 59.08
CA THR A 502 11.63 1.38 60.46
C THR A 502 12.20 -0.04 60.46
N ILE A 503 12.71 -0.52 61.59
CA ILE A 503 13.22 -1.90 61.72
C ILE A 503 12.11 -2.91 61.38
N GLU A 504 10.88 -2.67 61.82
CA GLU A 504 9.72 -3.52 61.52
C GLU A 504 9.37 -3.50 60.03
N GLN A 505 9.36 -2.30 59.41
CA GLN A 505 9.13 -2.17 57.96
C GLN A 505 10.23 -2.87 57.16
N ALA A 506 11.50 -2.72 57.54
CA ALA A 506 12.62 -3.38 56.87
C ALA A 506 12.50 -4.91 56.97
N LYS A 507 12.10 -5.46 58.12
CA LYS A 507 11.82 -6.89 58.28
C LYS A 507 10.68 -7.37 57.39
N PHE A 508 9.58 -6.60 57.34
CA PHE A 508 8.45 -6.89 56.47
C PHE A 508 8.87 -6.87 54.98
N LEU A 509 9.52 -5.79 54.51
CA LEU A 509 10.00 -5.67 53.14
C LEU A 509 11.03 -6.76 52.76
N THR A 510 11.90 -7.15 53.69
CA THR A 510 12.83 -8.28 53.49
C THR A 510 12.08 -9.60 53.33
N ALA A 511 11.05 -9.85 54.13
CA ALA A 511 10.21 -11.03 53.98
C ALA A 511 9.46 -11.01 52.64
N GLU A 512 8.93 -9.87 52.24
CA GLU A 512 8.28 -9.69 50.92
C GLU A 512 9.27 -9.91 49.76
N SER A 513 10.55 -9.52 49.89
CA SER A 513 11.54 -9.69 48.81
C SER A 513 11.88 -11.15 48.47
N TYR A 514 11.56 -12.11 49.35
CA TYR A 514 11.68 -13.54 49.02
C TYR A 514 10.55 -14.04 48.12
N LYS A 515 9.46 -13.26 47.97
CA LYS A 515 8.36 -13.59 47.07
C LYS A 515 8.74 -13.15 45.66
N LYS A 516 8.69 -14.09 44.70
CA LYS A 516 8.80 -13.75 43.29
C LYS A 516 7.61 -12.85 42.91
N GLN A 517 7.90 -11.64 42.43
CA GLN A 517 6.86 -10.75 41.92
C GLN A 517 6.27 -11.29 40.61
N THR A 518 4.97 -11.12 40.44
CA THR A 518 4.29 -11.45 39.17
C THR A 518 4.69 -10.43 38.12
N THR A 519 5.22 -10.90 37.00
CA THR A 519 5.52 -10.06 35.84
C THR A 519 4.25 -9.70 35.07
N LEU A 520 4.27 -8.64 34.25
CA LEU A 520 3.11 -8.31 33.41
C LEU A 520 2.77 -9.44 32.44
N LYS A 521 3.77 -10.12 31.87
CA LYS A 521 3.59 -11.30 31.01
C LYS A 521 2.80 -12.41 31.73
N GLU A 522 3.27 -12.85 32.91
CA GLU A 522 2.59 -13.86 33.73
C GLU A 522 1.18 -13.41 34.14
N TRP A 523 0.99 -12.10 34.34
CA TRP A 523 -0.32 -11.57 34.64
C TRP A 523 -1.24 -11.62 33.42
N ILE A 524 -0.79 -11.26 32.22
CA ILE A 524 -1.60 -11.37 30.98
C ILE A 524 -1.97 -12.84 30.70
N GLU A 525 -1.07 -13.79 30.94
CA GLU A 525 -1.35 -15.24 30.81
C GLU A 525 -2.53 -15.70 31.70
N GLN A 526 -2.77 -15.02 32.81
CA GLN A 526 -3.88 -15.30 33.73
C GLN A 526 -5.17 -14.54 33.36
N ALA A 527 -5.22 -13.79 32.25
CA ALA A 527 -6.37 -12.99 31.87
C ALA A 527 -7.64 -13.83 31.66
N ALA A 528 -7.54 -15.02 31.07
CA ALA A 528 -8.68 -15.93 30.89
C ALA A 528 -9.27 -16.42 32.22
N THR A 529 -8.48 -16.44 33.29
CA THR A 529 -8.96 -16.78 34.65
C THR A 529 -9.61 -15.58 35.33
N ARG A 530 -9.03 -14.37 35.17
CA ARG A 530 -9.60 -13.13 35.73
C ARG A 530 -10.88 -12.71 35.03
N ASN A 531 -10.90 -12.83 33.70
CA ASN A 531 -11.95 -12.38 32.80
C ASN A 531 -12.31 -13.53 31.83
N PRO A 532 -13.02 -14.57 32.30
CA PRO A 532 -13.37 -15.72 31.46
C PRO A 532 -14.32 -15.34 30.32
N ILE A 533 -14.06 -15.88 29.12
CA ILE A 533 -14.90 -15.69 27.92
C ILE A 533 -15.72 -16.96 27.69
N ALA A 534 -17.04 -16.82 27.52
CA ALA A 534 -17.93 -17.96 27.36
C ALA A 534 -17.72 -18.67 26.02
N ILE A 535 -17.71 -20.00 26.05
CA ILE A 535 -17.54 -20.86 24.86
C ILE A 535 -18.73 -21.82 24.67
N ASP A 536 -19.88 -21.55 25.30
CA ASP A 536 -21.06 -22.41 25.13
C ASP A 536 -21.61 -22.33 23.70
N PHE A 537 -21.63 -23.47 23.02
CA PHE A 537 -22.10 -23.64 21.64
C PHE A 537 -23.32 -24.54 21.53
N ALA A 538 -23.99 -24.92 22.63
CA ALA A 538 -25.10 -25.89 22.60
C ALA A 538 -26.26 -25.48 21.68
N LYS A 539 -26.42 -24.17 21.42
CA LYS A 539 -27.46 -23.60 20.52
C LYS A 539 -26.91 -23.10 19.18
N ALA A 540 -25.62 -23.29 18.93
CA ALA A 540 -24.98 -22.85 17.69
C ALA A 540 -25.18 -23.88 16.58
N LYS A 541 -25.24 -23.43 15.33
CA LYS A 541 -25.17 -24.35 14.19
C LYS A 541 -23.74 -24.82 14.00
N ARG A 542 -23.58 -26.11 13.75
CA ARG A 542 -22.28 -26.64 13.31
C ARG A 542 -22.05 -26.26 11.86
N ILE A 543 -20.80 -26.03 11.47
CA ILE A 543 -20.48 -25.65 10.09
C ILE A 543 -20.95 -26.68 9.05
N THR A 544 -20.99 -27.97 9.41
CA THR A 544 -21.52 -29.06 8.58
C THR A 544 -23.02 -28.95 8.28
N GLU A 545 -23.77 -28.17 9.06
CA GLU A 545 -25.21 -27.92 8.88
C GLU A 545 -25.48 -26.66 8.04
N ILE A 546 -24.44 -25.87 7.77
CA ILE A 546 -24.51 -24.64 6.99
C ILE A 546 -24.21 -25.02 5.54
N LYS A 547 -25.23 -24.96 4.67
CA LYS A 547 -25.03 -25.13 3.22
C LYS A 547 -24.21 -23.93 2.72
N SER A 548 -22.96 -24.16 2.34
CA SER A 548 -22.15 -23.18 1.63
C SER A 548 -22.77 -22.88 0.27
N ALA A 549 -22.79 -21.59 -0.10
CA ALA A 549 -23.04 -21.23 -1.49
C ALA A 549 -21.89 -21.81 -2.34
N PRO A 550 -22.19 -22.42 -3.50
CA PRO A 550 -21.13 -22.88 -4.39
C PRO A 550 -20.29 -21.67 -4.82
N GLU A 551 -18.98 -21.73 -4.55
CA GLU A 551 -18.03 -20.82 -5.19
C GLU A 551 -18.19 -20.93 -6.70
N SER A 552 -18.37 -19.79 -7.38
CA SER A 552 -18.31 -19.75 -8.82
C SER A 552 -16.89 -20.04 -9.25
N ILE A 553 -16.64 -21.26 -9.70
CA ILE A 553 -15.40 -21.63 -10.40
C ILE A 553 -15.33 -20.70 -11.62
N ALA A 554 -14.33 -19.82 -11.63
CA ALA A 554 -14.11 -18.92 -12.76
C ALA A 554 -13.97 -19.75 -14.05
N ASP A 555 -14.75 -19.36 -15.06
CA ASP A 555 -14.73 -19.98 -16.38
C ASP A 555 -13.33 -19.95 -16.99
N LYS A 556 -13.06 -20.92 -17.88
CA LYS A 556 -11.84 -21.01 -18.68
C LYS A 556 -11.45 -19.63 -19.22
N THR A 557 -10.22 -19.22 -18.95
CA THR A 557 -9.64 -18.01 -19.51
C THR A 557 -9.63 -18.10 -21.03
N ASP A 558 -10.30 -17.14 -21.66
CA ASP A 558 -10.23 -16.94 -23.09
C ASP A 558 -8.80 -16.57 -23.52
N LYS A 559 -8.28 -17.22 -24.56
CA LYS A 559 -6.87 -17.13 -24.93
C LYS A 559 -6.57 -15.90 -25.78
N ILE A 560 -5.51 -15.16 -25.43
CA ILE A 560 -4.91 -14.15 -26.31
C ILE A 560 -4.00 -14.85 -27.32
N GLU A 561 -4.33 -14.75 -28.60
CA GLU A 561 -3.60 -15.40 -29.69
C GLU A 561 -3.03 -14.39 -30.69
N ILE A 562 -2.12 -14.87 -31.54
CA ILE A 562 -1.68 -14.12 -32.72
C ILE A 562 -2.39 -14.73 -33.92
N LYS A 563 -3.31 -13.97 -34.51
CA LYS A 563 -4.02 -14.37 -35.72
C LYS A 563 -3.86 -13.27 -36.77
N ASN A 564 -3.51 -13.67 -37.99
CA ASN A 564 -3.12 -12.74 -39.05
C ASN A 564 -2.07 -11.72 -38.59
N GLY A 565 -1.12 -12.11 -37.71
CA GLY A 565 -0.13 -11.21 -37.12
C GLY A 565 -0.73 -10.01 -36.36
N LEU A 566 -1.86 -10.22 -35.71
CA LEU A 566 -2.50 -9.30 -34.76
C LEU A 566 -2.70 -10.00 -33.43
N LEU A 567 -2.59 -9.25 -32.31
CA LEU A 567 -2.92 -9.74 -30.98
C LEU A 567 -4.44 -9.67 -30.75
N ILE A 568 -5.07 -10.84 -30.62
CA ILE A 568 -6.53 -10.98 -30.60
C ILE A 568 -6.94 -11.68 -29.31
N GLY A 569 -7.93 -11.11 -28.61
CA GLY A 569 -8.64 -11.78 -27.51
C GLY A 569 -10.02 -12.26 -27.96
N ASN A 570 -10.82 -12.80 -27.04
CA ASN A 570 -12.21 -13.21 -27.32
C ASN A 570 -13.14 -12.08 -27.81
N LYS A 571 -12.78 -10.81 -27.56
CA LYS A 571 -13.52 -9.61 -27.96
C LYS A 571 -12.92 -8.94 -29.21
N GLY A 572 -12.11 -9.67 -29.99
CA GLY A 572 -11.46 -9.17 -31.19
C GLY A 572 -10.07 -8.56 -30.94
N LEU A 573 -9.67 -7.64 -31.83
CA LEU A 573 -8.35 -6.99 -31.78
C LEU A 573 -8.16 -6.22 -30.47
N LEU A 574 -7.02 -6.44 -29.81
CA LEU A 574 -6.63 -5.70 -28.61
C LEU A 574 -6.14 -4.30 -28.95
N THR A 575 -6.79 -3.29 -28.36
CA THR A 575 -6.47 -1.87 -28.52
C THR A 575 -6.54 -1.13 -27.19
N GLY A 576 -5.89 0.01 -27.10
CA GLY A 576 -5.82 0.85 -25.89
C GLY A 576 -4.38 1.25 -25.58
N GLU A 577 -4.22 2.18 -24.64
CA GLU A 577 -2.89 2.67 -24.28
C GLU A 577 -2.10 1.64 -23.46
N ILE A 578 -0.78 1.62 -23.68
CA ILE A 578 0.20 0.95 -22.81
C ILE A 578 0.55 1.94 -21.69
N ILE A 579 0.53 1.50 -20.44
CA ILE A 579 1.00 2.32 -19.31
C ILE A 579 2.21 1.69 -18.64
N ASP A 580 3.14 2.53 -18.18
CA ASP A 580 4.30 2.13 -17.40
C ASP A 580 4.03 2.20 -15.88
N ILE A 581 4.89 1.56 -15.11
CA ILE A 581 4.90 1.69 -13.64
C ILE A 581 5.91 2.74 -13.16
N PRO A 582 5.66 3.44 -12.03
CA PRO A 582 6.66 4.31 -11.41
C PRO A 582 7.83 3.48 -10.85
N TRP A 583 9.08 3.74 -11.28
CA TRP A 583 10.23 2.89 -10.90
C TRP A 583 10.76 3.06 -9.48
N TRP A 584 10.42 4.15 -8.79
CA TRP A 584 10.94 4.49 -7.46
C TRP A 584 10.10 5.49 -6.67
N ARG A 585 9.20 6.24 -7.33
CA ARG A 585 8.43 7.34 -6.72
C ARG A 585 7.22 6.81 -5.95
N GLY A 586 7.35 6.70 -4.63
CA GLY A 586 6.26 6.36 -3.72
C GLY A 586 6.47 7.00 -2.34
N SER A 587 5.39 7.15 -1.58
CA SER A 587 5.37 7.85 -0.29
C SER A 587 4.06 7.55 0.46
N TYR A 588 4.07 7.70 1.77
CA TYR A 588 2.88 7.62 2.63
C TYR A 588 2.15 8.96 2.80
N ARG A 589 2.66 10.04 2.18
CA ARG A 589 2.02 11.36 2.21
C ARG A 589 0.76 11.38 1.36
N GLU A 590 -0.27 12.04 1.87
CA GLU A 590 -1.59 12.10 1.22
C GLU A 590 -1.49 12.73 -0.18
N SER A 591 -0.68 13.78 -0.32
CA SER A 591 -0.41 14.47 -1.60
C SER A 591 0.18 13.54 -2.68
N ASP A 592 1.05 12.61 -2.29
CA ASP A 592 1.65 11.63 -3.21
C ASP A 592 0.69 10.47 -3.54
N ILE A 593 -0.11 10.03 -2.57
CA ILE A 593 -1.07 8.91 -2.75
C ILE A 593 -2.18 9.29 -3.72
N VAL A 594 -2.75 10.50 -3.63
CA VAL A 594 -3.86 10.95 -4.48
C VAL A 594 -3.49 11.00 -5.97
N THR A 595 -2.20 11.14 -6.29
CA THR A 595 -1.68 11.20 -7.66
C THR A 595 -0.95 9.92 -8.07
N ALA A 596 -1.02 8.87 -7.25
CA ALA A 596 -0.31 7.64 -7.50
C ALA A 596 -0.82 6.90 -8.75
N ARG A 597 0.09 6.18 -9.40
CA ARG A 597 -0.21 5.24 -10.49
C ARG A 597 -0.06 3.81 -9.98
N PRO A 598 -0.73 2.82 -10.60
CA PRO A 598 -0.63 1.43 -10.19
C PRO A 598 0.80 0.90 -10.24
N HIS A 599 1.17 0.00 -9.31
CA HIS A 599 2.42 -0.74 -9.36
C HIS A 599 2.30 -2.11 -8.70
N VAL A 600 2.29 -3.18 -9.52
CA VAL A 600 2.00 -4.56 -9.07
C VAL A 600 2.88 -5.01 -7.90
N THR A 601 4.16 -4.66 -7.88
CA THR A 601 5.15 -5.15 -6.89
C THR A 601 5.62 -4.09 -5.89
N ARG A 602 4.83 -3.02 -5.68
CA ARG A 602 5.10 -2.04 -4.63
C ARG A 602 4.53 -2.58 -3.33
N PHE A 603 5.30 -2.51 -2.26
CA PHE A 603 4.91 -3.01 -0.96
C PHE A 603 4.95 -1.90 0.09
N ALA A 604 3.78 -1.55 0.61
CA ALA A 604 3.60 -0.66 1.74
C ALA A 604 3.06 -1.51 2.90
N PRO A 605 3.91 -1.92 3.87
CA PRO A 605 3.52 -2.80 4.96
C PRO A 605 2.21 -2.37 5.64
N GLY A 606 1.25 -3.29 5.70
CA GLY A 606 -0.04 -3.08 6.33
C GLY A 606 -1.02 -2.17 5.59
N HIS A 607 -0.63 -1.57 4.46
CA HIS A 607 -1.44 -0.62 3.70
C HIS A 607 -1.74 -1.14 2.30
N TYR A 608 -3.01 -1.12 1.94
CA TYR A 608 -3.50 -1.69 0.68
C TYR A 608 -4.35 -0.68 -0.10
N GLY A 609 -4.27 -0.75 -1.43
CA GLY A 609 -4.92 0.17 -2.35
C GLY A 609 -3.93 0.94 -3.22
N LEU A 610 -4.45 1.72 -4.17
CA LEU A 610 -3.66 2.52 -5.09
C LEU A 610 -2.68 3.44 -4.34
N GLY A 611 -1.42 3.43 -4.73
CA GLY A 611 -0.35 4.22 -4.11
C GLY A 611 0.38 3.53 -2.96
N TYR A 612 -0.26 2.53 -2.35
CA TYR A 612 0.29 1.66 -1.30
C TYR A 612 0.69 0.29 -1.88
N THR A 613 0.29 -0.81 -1.25
CA THR A 613 0.29 -2.14 -1.86
C THR A 613 -0.99 -2.27 -2.69
N ASP A 614 -0.89 -2.13 -4.02
CA ASP A 614 -2.05 -2.14 -4.90
C ASP A 614 -2.93 -3.40 -4.72
N ASN A 615 -4.25 -3.23 -4.71
CA ASN A 615 -5.19 -4.33 -4.87
C ASN A 615 -5.21 -4.71 -6.35
N LEU A 616 -4.96 -5.98 -6.68
CA LEU A 616 -4.75 -6.39 -8.07
C LEU A 616 -6.05 -6.36 -8.89
N ASP A 617 -7.20 -6.69 -8.29
CA ASP A 617 -8.50 -6.53 -8.94
C ASP A 617 -8.80 -5.07 -9.30
N GLU A 618 -8.56 -4.14 -8.37
CA GLU A 618 -8.71 -2.70 -8.60
C GLU A 618 -7.73 -2.19 -9.67
N THR A 619 -6.52 -2.77 -9.71
CA THR A 619 -5.52 -2.45 -10.74
C THR A 619 -5.99 -2.86 -12.13
N VAL A 620 -6.53 -4.07 -12.28
CA VAL A 620 -7.09 -4.53 -13.56
C VAL A 620 -8.32 -3.71 -13.94
N GLN A 621 -9.18 -3.39 -12.98
CA GLN A 621 -10.34 -2.54 -13.20
C GLN A 621 -9.93 -1.13 -13.65
N PHE A 622 -8.86 -0.56 -13.08
CA PHE A 622 -8.29 0.71 -13.55
C PHE A 622 -7.90 0.65 -15.03
N LEU A 623 -7.31 -0.45 -15.51
CA LEU A 623 -7.00 -0.61 -16.94
C LEU A 623 -8.27 -0.68 -17.80
N VAL A 624 -9.31 -1.34 -17.32
CA VAL A 624 -10.61 -1.41 -18.01
C VAL A 624 -11.26 -0.03 -18.12
N ASP A 625 -11.36 0.68 -16.99
CA ASP A 625 -12.06 1.96 -16.90
C ASP A 625 -11.35 3.07 -17.67
N ASN A 626 -10.02 3.01 -17.76
CA ASN A 626 -9.20 4.03 -18.41
C ASN A 626 -8.74 3.64 -19.84
N ASN A 627 -9.38 2.63 -20.46
CA ASN A 627 -9.07 2.16 -21.81
C ASN A 627 -7.57 1.83 -22.03
N LYS A 628 -6.95 1.18 -21.04
CA LYS A 628 -5.57 0.71 -21.12
C LYS A 628 -5.55 -0.73 -21.59
N ALA A 629 -4.66 -1.06 -22.53
CA ALA A 629 -4.53 -2.41 -23.08
C ALA A 629 -3.55 -3.26 -22.27
N SER A 630 -2.47 -2.65 -21.77
CA SER A 630 -1.41 -3.35 -21.08
C SER A 630 -0.76 -2.50 -19.98
N LEU A 631 -0.12 -3.21 -19.06
CA LEU A 631 0.77 -2.66 -18.04
C LEU A 631 2.21 -3.13 -18.34
N ASP A 632 3.12 -2.18 -18.52
CA ASP A 632 4.55 -2.38 -18.73
C ASP A 632 5.30 -2.34 -17.40
N HIS A 633 5.86 -3.48 -17.01
CA HIS A 633 6.40 -3.74 -15.68
C HIS A 633 7.87 -4.18 -15.75
N ASN A 634 8.70 -3.54 -14.93
CA ASN A 634 10.06 -3.91 -14.58
C ASN A 634 10.25 -3.84 -13.05
N TYR A 635 11.27 -4.50 -12.49
CA TYR A 635 11.60 -4.31 -11.07
C TYR A 635 12.08 -2.87 -10.78
N GLY A 636 11.85 -2.39 -9.56
CA GLY A 636 12.14 -1.01 -9.18
C GLY A 636 13.63 -0.66 -9.17
N LEU A 637 13.93 0.63 -9.31
CA LEU A 637 15.29 1.18 -9.42
C LEU A 637 16.17 0.79 -8.23
N TRP A 638 15.58 0.74 -7.03
CA TRP A 638 16.17 0.28 -5.78
C TRP A 638 15.06 -0.20 -4.84
N TYR A 639 15.44 -0.93 -3.79
CA TYR A 639 14.49 -1.52 -2.85
C TYR A 639 13.71 -0.49 -2.00
N GLU A 640 14.39 0.53 -1.47
CA GLU A 640 13.88 1.40 -0.40
C GLU A 640 14.12 2.90 -0.64
N GLN A 641 13.37 3.76 0.03
CA GLN A 641 13.24 5.19 -0.32
C GLN A 641 14.39 6.10 0.13
N ARG A 642 15.32 5.68 1.02
CA ARG A 642 16.53 6.48 1.30
C ARG A 642 17.35 6.69 0.04
N MET A 643 17.36 5.70 -0.86
CA MET A 643 18.05 5.76 -2.15
C MET A 643 17.51 6.83 -3.11
N ALA A 644 16.36 7.47 -2.80
CA ALA A 644 15.86 8.60 -3.58
C ALA A 644 16.78 9.84 -3.52
N ASP A 645 17.69 9.93 -2.54
CA ASP A 645 18.77 10.92 -2.50
C ASP A 645 19.83 10.74 -3.61
N HIS A 646 19.79 9.61 -4.34
CA HIS A 646 20.77 9.23 -5.36
C HIS A 646 22.21 9.15 -4.82
N GLU A 647 22.36 8.71 -3.58
CA GLU A 647 23.66 8.46 -2.98
C GLU A 647 24.23 7.08 -3.31
N ARG A 648 25.57 6.99 -3.23
CA ARG A 648 26.34 5.75 -3.47
C ARG A 648 26.93 5.16 -2.20
N ILE A 649 26.88 5.91 -1.11
CA ILE A 649 27.47 5.53 0.17
C ILE A 649 26.69 4.40 0.82
N ARG A 650 27.38 3.65 1.67
CA ARG A 650 26.74 2.61 2.48
C ARG A 650 25.80 3.28 3.47
N ARG A 651 24.58 2.76 3.62
CA ARG A 651 23.67 3.22 4.68
C ARG A 651 24.26 2.86 6.04
N MET A 652 24.03 3.69 7.06
CA MET A 652 24.59 3.47 8.39
C MET A 652 23.91 2.32 9.14
N ASP A 653 22.64 2.07 8.85
CA ASP A 653 21.79 1.14 9.57
C ASP A 653 20.63 0.62 8.70
N ALA A 654 19.82 -0.25 9.29
CA ALA A 654 18.65 -0.87 8.68
C ALA A 654 17.36 -0.04 8.85
N ASP A 655 17.44 1.26 9.14
CA ASP A 655 16.27 2.16 9.17
C ASP A 655 15.80 2.50 7.74
N VAL A 656 15.32 1.48 7.03
CA VAL A 656 14.87 1.56 5.64
C VAL A 656 13.55 2.31 5.52
N TRP A 657 13.32 2.98 4.38
CA TRP A 657 12.10 3.76 4.18
C TRP A 657 11.15 3.10 3.17
N ALA A 658 9.89 2.90 3.57
CA ALA A 658 8.82 2.39 2.72
C ALA A 658 8.09 3.54 1.96
N PRO A 659 7.35 3.25 0.87
CA PRO A 659 7.08 1.93 0.29
C PRO A 659 8.31 1.28 -0.34
N PHE A 660 8.37 -0.05 -0.24
CA PHE A 660 9.40 -0.87 -0.84
C PHE A 660 9.07 -1.24 -2.28
N TYR A 661 10.07 -1.24 -3.13
CA TYR A 661 10.00 -1.72 -4.50
C TYR A 661 10.68 -3.09 -4.55
N GLU A 662 9.88 -4.11 -4.29
CA GLU A 662 10.35 -5.47 -4.08
C GLU A 662 11.14 -5.96 -5.29
N GLN A 663 12.26 -6.61 -5.00
CA GLN A 663 13.18 -7.15 -5.99
C GLN A 663 12.80 -8.61 -6.29
N PRO A 664 13.12 -9.14 -7.47
CA PRO A 664 12.74 -10.51 -7.87
C PRO A 664 13.52 -11.61 -7.12
N PHE A 665 14.54 -11.24 -6.34
CA PHE A 665 15.40 -12.15 -5.57
C PHE A 665 15.11 -12.02 -4.08
N ASP A 666 15.23 -13.14 -3.40
CA ASP A 666 14.99 -13.21 -1.96
C ASP A 666 16.26 -12.95 -1.14
N ARG A 667 16.07 -12.47 0.09
CA ARG A 667 17.15 -12.14 1.02
C ARG A 667 17.47 -13.30 1.95
N THR A 668 18.74 -13.69 1.99
CA THR A 668 19.23 -14.91 2.65
C THR A 668 19.09 -14.97 4.16
N GLY A 669 18.86 -13.83 4.83
CA GLY A 669 19.02 -13.69 6.27
C GLY A 669 20.50 -13.67 6.73
N GLN A 670 21.45 -13.80 5.80
CA GLN A 670 22.88 -13.92 6.05
C GLN A 670 23.67 -12.74 5.47
N GLY A 671 24.77 -12.39 6.14
CA GLY A 671 25.61 -11.25 5.78
C GLY A 671 24.88 -9.92 5.86
N THR A 672 25.56 -8.86 5.41
CA THR A 672 25.02 -7.49 5.41
C THR A 672 25.28 -6.86 4.04
N ALA A 673 24.21 -6.40 3.41
CA ALA A 673 24.21 -5.69 2.13
C ALA A 673 24.45 -4.18 2.36
N TRP A 674 24.52 -3.42 1.26
CA TRP A 674 24.86 -1.98 1.29
C TRP A 674 23.81 -1.10 1.99
N ASP A 675 22.60 -1.62 2.14
CA ASP A 675 21.46 -1.01 2.85
C ASP A 675 21.30 -1.50 4.29
N HIS A 676 22.25 -2.28 4.81
CA HIS A 676 22.26 -2.92 6.14
C HIS A 676 21.24 -4.05 6.37
N LEU A 677 20.48 -4.45 5.34
CA LEU A 677 19.68 -5.67 5.36
C LEU A 677 20.55 -6.89 4.99
N SER A 678 20.03 -8.12 5.07
CA SER A 678 20.79 -9.29 4.64
C SER A 678 21.00 -9.34 3.13
N LYS A 679 22.03 -10.07 2.69
CA LYS A 679 22.37 -10.19 1.26
C LYS A 679 21.33 -11.02 0.50
N TYR A 680 21.15 -10.69 -0.77
CA TYR A 680 20.34 -11.47 -1.71
C TYR A 680 21.03 -12.79 -2.10
N ASP A 681 20.24 -13.77 -2.53
CA ASP A 681 20.70 -14.89 -3.34
C ASP A 681 20.01 -14.83 -4.70
N LEU A 682 20.77 -14.60 -5.76
CA LEU A 682 20.29 -14.48 -7.14
C LEU A 682 19.79 -15.83 -7.71
N THR A 683 19.95 -16.93 -6.98
CA THR A 683 19.38 -18.24 -7.30
C THR A 683 18.13 -18.57 -6.47
N ARG A 684 17.78 -17.72 -5.50
CA ARG A 684 16.57 -17.84 -4.68
C ARG A 684 15.62 -16.68 -4.99
N PHE A 685 14.43 -17.01 -5.45
CA PHE A 685 13.49 -16.01 -5.97
C PHE A 685 12.51 -15.54 -4.91
N ASN A 686 12.14 -14.26 -4.97
CA ASN A 686 11.14 -13.66 -4.11
C ASN A 686 9.74 -14.11 -4.54
N THR A 687 9.23 -15.18 -3.93
CA THR A 687 7.87 -15.71 -4.13
C THR A 687 6.79 -14.62 -4.13
N TRP A 688 6.77 -13.69 -3.18
CA TRP A 688 5.79 -12.60 -3.14
C TRP A 688 5.80 -11.72 -4.41
N TYR A 689 6.99 -11.39 -4.93
CA TYR A 689 7.13 -10.61 -6.18
C TYR A 689 6.52 -11.35 -7.37
N TRP A 690 6.87 -12.63 -7.52
CA TRP A 690 6.47 -13.46 -8.66
C TRP A 690 4.99 -13.86 -8.60
N ASP A 691 4.47 -14.20 -7.42
CA ASP A 691 3.06 -14.54 -7.20
C ASP A 691 2.15 -13.35 -7.49
N ARG A 692 2.57 -12.13 -7.14
CA ARG A 692 1.79 -10.93 -7.45
C ARG A 692 1.73 -10.63 -8.93
N LEU A 693 2.84 -10.75 -9.65
CA LEU A 693 2.82 -10.60 -11.12
C LEU A 693 1.97 -11.69 -11.78
N LYS A 694 2.07 -12.93 -11.29
CA LYS A 694 1.24 -14.05 -11.78
C LYS A 694 -0.24 -13.79 -11.55
N THR A 695 -0.61 -13.40 -10.34
CA THR A 695 -1.99 -13.07 -9.97
C THR A 695 -2.53 -11.92 -10.82
N PHE A 696 -1.72 -10.87 -11.03
CA PHE A 696 -2.09 -9.79 -11.95
C PHE A 696 -2.31 -10.31 -13.36
N ALA A 697 -1.41 -11.14 -13.90
CA ALA A 697 -1.54 -11.70 -15.24
C ALA A 697 -2.82 -12.55 -15.38
N ASP A 698 -3.17 -13.34 -14.36
CA ASP A 698 -4.39 -14.16 -14.36
C ASP A 698 -5.67 -13.31 -14.35
N LEU A 699 -5.73 -12.27 -13.51
CA LEU A 699 -6.86 -11.35 -13.45
C LEU A 699 -6.96 -10.51 -14.73
N ALA A 700 -5.82 -10.04 -15.25
CA ALA A 700 -5.72 -9.29 -16.49
C ALA A 700 -6.22 -10.10 -17.69
N ALA A 701 -5.93 -11.40 -17.75
CA ALA A 701 -6.35 -12.29 -18.83
C ALA A 701 -7.88 -12.31 -18.97
N GLN A 702 -8.60 -12.37 -17.85
CA GLN A 702 -10.08 -12.38 -17.82
C GLN A 702 -10.70 -11.10 -18.41
N GLN A 703 -9.92 -10.02 -18.50
CA GLN A 703 -10.33 -8.72 -19.02
C GLN A 703 -9.64 -8.35 -20.34
N ASN A 704 -9.01 -9.31 -21.03
CA ASN A 704 -8.19 -9.08 -22.24
C ASN A 704 -7.09 -8.04 -22.05
N LYS A 705 -6.47 -8.00 -20.87
CA LYS A 705 -5.36 -7.11 -20.54
C LYS A 705 -4.05 -7.89 -20.57
N ILE A 706 -2.99 -7.19 -20.98
CA ILE A 706 -1.66 -7.76 -21.15
C ILE A 706 -0.73 -7.29 -20.03
N LEU A 707 0.07 -8.22 -19.50
CA LEU A 707 1.28 -7.89 -18.77
C LEU A 707 2.46 -7.86 -19.74
N MET A 708 3.12 -6.73 -19.85
CA MET A 708 4.43 -6.63 -20.50
C MET A 708 5.48 -6.77 -19.40
N ASN A 709 6.19 -7.90 -19.39
CA ASN A 709 7.15 -8.26 -18.36
C ASN A 709 8.57 -8.02 -18.88
N GLU A 710 9.15 -6.89 -18.51
CA GLU A 710 10.55 -6.52 -18.77
C GLU A 710 11.44 -7.22 -17.74
N GLN A 711 12.22 -8.20 -18.19
CA GLN A 711 13.01 -9.03 -17.27
C GLN A 711 14.12 -8.23 -16.59
N TYR A 712 14.79 -7.36 -17.33
CA TYR A 712 15.86 -6.50 -16.81
C TYR A 712 15.44 -5.02 -16.81
N PHE A 713 16.23 -4.20 -16.11
CA PHE A 713 16.10 -2.75 -16.18
C PHE A 713 17.47 -2.12 -16.42
N GLN A 714 17.74 -1.76 -17.68
CA GLN A 714 19.08 -1.30 -18.10
C GLN A 714 19.48 0.03 -17.45
N HIS A 715 18.50 0.84 -17.04
CA HIS A 715 18.75 2.09 -16.33
C HIS A 715 19.58 1.90 -15.04
N ASN A 716 19.59 0.70 -14.45
CA ASN A 716 20.36 0.40 -13.24
C ASN A 716 21.88 0.26 -13.48
N ILE A 717 22.28 -0.03 -14.73
CA ILE A 717 23.66 -0.38 -15.08
C ILE A 717 24.34 0.68 -15.96
N LEU A 718 23.60 1.73 -16.30
CA LEU A 718 24.05 2.89 -17.05
C LEU A 718 23.64 4.19 -16.32
N GLU A 719 24.32 5.29 -16.62
CA GLU A 719 24.05 6.64 -16.12
C GLU A 719 24.43 6.98 -14.67
N ALA A 720 23.94 6.33 -13.61
CA ALA A 720 24.17 6.82 -12.23
C ALA A 720 24.54 5.71 -11.25
N GLY A 721 25.63 5.92 -10.50
CA GLY A 721 26.15 4.91 -9.57
C GLY A 721 25.18 4.56 -8.44
N ALA A 722 24.27 5.47 -8.09
CA ALA A 722 23.25 5.22 -7.07
C ALA A 722 22.32 4.06 -7.45
N HIS A 723 21.97 3.95 -8.74
CA HIS A 723 21.09 2.89 -9.24
C HIS A 723 21.74 1.49 -9.12
N TRP A 724 23.07 1.45 -9.14
CA TRP A 724 23.86 0.22 -8.98
C TRP A 724 24.20 -0.08 -7.51
N SER A 725 24.27 0.94 -6.66
CA SER A 725 24.82 0.83 -5.30
C SER A 725 24.10 -0.20 -4.44
N SER A 726 22.76 -0.23 -4.51
CA SER A 726 21.89 -1.19 -3.81
C SER A 726 21.33 -2.29 -4.72
N SER A 727 21.83 -2.41 -5.95
CA SER A 727 21.39 -3.44 -6.90
C SER A 727 21.64 -4.84 -6.33
N PRO A 728 20.67 -5.77 -6.41
CA PRO A 728 20.89 -7.17 -6.03
C PRO A 728 22.04 -7.81 -6.79
N TRP A 729 22.31 -7.39 -8.03
CA TRP A 729 23.35 -7.95 -8.89
C TRP A 729 24.79 -7.55 -8.49
N ARG A 730 24.95 -6.53 -7.64
CA ARG A 730 26.26 -6.07 -7.17
C ARG A 730 26.88 -7.09 -6.19
N PRO A 731 28.16 -7.48 -6.32
CA PRO A 731 28.81 -8.44 -5.42
C PRO A 731 28.71 -8.13 -3.92
N ALA A 732 28.68 -6.85 -3.54
CA ALA A 732 28.48 -6.45 -2.14
C ALA A 732 27.09 -6.80 -1.58
N ASN A 733 26.07 -6.95 -2.43
CA ASN A 733 24.67 -7.11 -2.03
C ASN A 733 24.13 -8.53 -2.18
N ASN A 734 24.89 -9.45 -2.77
CA ASN A 734 24.48 -10.85 -2.89
C ASN A 734 25.57 -11.82 -2.42
N VAL A 735 25.18 -13.07 -2.20
CA VAL A 735 26.08 -14.17 -1.83
C VAL A 735 26.69 -14.88 -3.04
N ASN A 736 26.25 -14.54 -4.25
CA ASN A 736 26.68 -15.19 -5.48
C ASN A 736 28.00 -14.57 -5.99
N HIS A 737 28.83 -15.40 -6.63
CA HIS A 737 30.09 -14.94 -7.21
C HIS A 737 29.90 -14.37 -8.62
N THR A 738 29.19 -13.25 -8.77
CA THR A 738 28.81 -12.71 -10.10
C THR A 738 30.00 -12.44 -11.03
N GLY A 739 31.20 -12.23 -10.49
CA GLY A 739 32.40 -11.89 -11.27
C GLY A 739 32.41 -10.44 -11.76
N LEU A 740 31.46 -9.62 -11.31
CA LEU A 740 31.47 -8.18 -11.54
C LEU A 740 32.49 -7.49 -10.63
N PRO A 741 33.08 -6.36 -11.05
CA PRO A 741 34.07 -5.63 -10.26
C PRO A 741 33.48 -5.08 -8.96
N GLU A 742 34.24 -5.24 -7.87
CA GLU A 742 33.98 -4.66 -6.54
C GLU A 742 35.33 -4.18 -5.95
N PRO A 743 35.45 -2.94 -5.43
CA PRO A 743 34.43 -1.89 -5.38
C PRO A 743 33.93 -1.50 -6.78
N PRO A 744 32.69 -0.98 -6.92
CA PRO A 744 32.13 -0.68 -8.23
C PRO A 744 32.97 0.39 -8.93
N PRO A 745 33.21 0.27 -10.24
CA PRO A 745 34.06 1.19 -11.00
C PRO A 745 33.32 2.49 -11.31
N TYR A 746 33.02 3.30 -10.28
CA TYR A 746 32.34 4.58 -10.46
C TYR A 746 33.24 5.59 -11.15
N ILE A 747 32.83 6.05 -12.33
CA ILE A 747 33.55 7.08 -13.09
C ILE A 747 33.34 8.44 -12.42
N GLY A 748 34.45 9.06 -12.02
CA GLY A 748 34.46 10.31 -11.26
C GLY A 748 33.67 10.21 -9.96
N ASP A 749 33.59 9.02 -9.37
CA ASP A 749 32.78 8.72 -8.18
C ASP A 749 31.32 9.17 -8.31
N LYS A 750 30.71 9.06 -9.50
CA LYS A 750 29.31 9.47 -9.71
C LYS A 750 28.57 8.56 -10.70
N ARG A 751 29.20 8.27 -11.82
CA ARG A 751 28.58 7.57 -12.96
C ARG A 751 28.95 6.09 -12.92
N ILE A 752 28.08 5.22 -13.42
CA ILE A 752 28.37 3.80 -13.61
C ILE A 752 28.16 3.43 -15.08
N PHE A 753 29.07 2.61 -15.61
CA PHE A 753 29.03 2.06 -16.96
C PHE A 753 29.43 0.59 -16.90
N ILE A 754 28.54 -0.24 -16.33
CA ILE A 754 28.81 -1.67 -16.10
C ILE A 754 28.09 -2.58 -17.10
N ALA A 755 27.38 -2.01 -18.08
CA ALA A 755 26.57 -2.78 -19.02
C ALA A 755 27.37 -3.79 -19.84
N GLU A 756 28.61 -3.47 -20.22
CA GLU A 756 29.46 -4.41 -20.97
C GLU A 756 29.81 -5.65 -20.13
N GLN A 757 30.21 -5.47 -18.87
CA GLN A 757 30.52 -6.56 -17.96
C GLN A 757 29.27 -7.33 -17.52
N PHE A 758 28.15 -6.61 -17.33
CA PHE A 758 26.87 -7.20 -16.97
C PHE A 758 26.34 -8.11 -18.08
N TYR A 759 26.42 -7.67 -19.34
CA TYR A 759 25.95 -8.45 -20.49
C TYR A 759 27.01 -9.39 -21.10
N ASP A 760 28.19 -9.53 -20.48
CA ASP A 760 29.24 -10.43 -20.99
C ASP A 760 28.94 -11.90 -20.69
N ILE A 761 28.30 -12.55 -21.65
CA ILE A 761 27.99 -13.98 -21.61
C ILE A 761 29.24 -14.88 -21.69
N LYS A 762 30.45 -14.36 -21.90
CA LYS A 762 31.68 -15.17 -21.79
C LYS A 762 32.07 -15.42 -20.34
N ASN A 763 31.64 -14.56 -19.42
CA ASN A 763 31.80 -14.77 -17.99
C ASN A 763 30.80 -15.84 -17.53
N GLU A 764 31.30 -17.06 -17.28
CA GLU A 764 30.46 -18.20 -16.91
C GLU A 764 29.66 -17.98 -15.61
N ASN A 765 30.16 -17.17 -14.69
CA ASN A 765 29.51 -16.93 -13.42
C ASN A 765 28.21 -16.15 -13.62
N ILE A 766 28.27 -14.98 -14.26
CA ILE A 766 27.09 -14.16 -14.50
C ILE A 766 26.17 -14.77 -15.56
N ARG A 767 26.74 -15.47 -16.56
CA ARG A 767 25.95 -16.19 -17.59
C ARG A 767 24.97 -17.18 -16.97
N LYS A 768 25.40 -17.97 -15.97
CA LYS A 768 24.54 -18.94 -15.27
C LYS A 768 23.40 -18.24 -14.52
N LEU A 769 23.69 -17.12 -13.86
CA LEU A 769 22.69 -16.33 -13.14
C LEU A 769 21.67 -15.71 -14.10
N HIS A 770 22.12 -15.17 -15.24
CA HIS A 770 21.22 -14.70 -16.30
C HIS A 770 20.34 -15.81 -16.83
N GLN A 771 20.90 -17.00 -17.10
CA GLN A 771 20.11 -18.13 -17.56
C GLN A 771 19.01 -18.48 -16.55
N GLY A 772 19.36 -18.68 -15.27
CA GLY A 772 18.38 -19.03 -14.24
C GLY A 772 17.29 -17.96 -14.05
N PHE A 773 17.64 -16.68 -14.14
CA PHE A 773 16.68 -15.59 -14.04
C PHE A 773 15.73 -15.51 -15.25
N ILE A 774 16.25 -15.71 -16.47
CA ILE A 774 15.42 -15.77 -17.70
C ILE A 774 14.46 -16.96 -17.61
N GLU A 775 14.97 -18.14 -17.24
CA GLU A 775 14.16 -19.36 -17.10
C GLU A 775 13.08 -19.19 -16.03
N LYS A 776 13.41 -18.62 -14.86
CA LYS A 776 12.40 -18.32 -13.84
C LYS A 776 11.32 -17.36 -14.34
N SER A 777 11.73 -16.33 -15.09
CA SER A 777 10.79 -15.37 -15.65
C SER A 777 9.85 -16.00 -16.69
N LEU A 778 10.27 -17.05 -17.39
CA LEU A 778 9.41 -17.81 -18.30
C LEU A 778 8.50 -18.77 -17.52
N GLU A 779 9.08 -19.53 -16.60
CA GLU A 779 8.41 -20.50 -15.73
C GLU A 779 7.20 -19.90 -15.01
N ASN A 780 7.36 -18.70 -14.45
CA ASN A 780 6.29 -18.06 -13.68
C ASN A 780 5.00 -17.84 -14.50
N PHE A 781 5.10 -17.76 -15.83
CA PHE A 781 4.00 -17.40 -16.73
C PHE A 781 3.73 -18.47 -17.80
N ASP A 782 4.11 -19.73 -17.56
CA ASP A 782 3.96 -20.81 -18.54
C ASP A 782 2.52 -20.98 -19.07
N ASN A 783 1.52 -20.68 -18.25
CA ASN A 783 0.11 -20.80 -18.60
C ASN A 783 -0.57 -19.46 -18.93
N ASN A 784 0.19 -18.39 -19.18
CA ASN A 784 -0.34 -17.05 -19.42
C ASN A 784 -0.08 -16.57 -20.85
N ALA A 785 -1.03 -16.84 -21.75
CA ALA A 785 -1.00 -16.36 -23.14
C ALA A 785 -1.04 -14.82 -23.29
N ASN A 786 -1.46 -14.11 -22.23
CA ASN A 786 -1.55 -12.64 -22.15
C ASN A 786 -0.29 -11.96 -21.61
N VAL A 787 0.82 -12.69 -21.45
CA VAL A 787 2.11 -12.14 -21.03
C VAL A 787 3.01 -11.96 -22.24
N LEU A 788 3.52 -10.74 -22.44
CA LEU A 788 4.61 -10.45 -23.35
C LEU A 788 5.92 -10.43 -22.55
N GLN A 789 6.86 -11.29 -22.90
CA GLN A 789 8.20 -11.34 -22.32
C GLN A 789 9.12 -10.43 -23.11
N LEU A 790 9.74 -9.46 -22.44
CA LEU A 790 10.69 -8.52 -23.02
C LEU A 790 12.04 -8.63 -22.30
N THR A 791 13.12 -8.30 -23.01
CA THR A 791 14.45 -8.38 -22.42
C THR A 791 14.63 -7.34 -21.32
N SER A 792 14.48 -6.05 -21.61
CA SER A 792 14.79 -5.01 -20.64
C SER A 792 14.10 -3.69 -20.97
N ALA A 793 13.60 -3.03 -19.93
CA ALA A 793 13.23 -1.63 -20.02
C ALA A 793 14.50 -0.81 -20.31
N GLU A 794 14.41 0.07 -21.31
CA GLU A 794 15.52 0.87 -21.83
C GLU A 794 16.67 0.04 -22.47
N TYR A 795 16.39 -1.10 -23.12
CA TYR A 795 17.41 -1.94 -23.75
C TYR A 795 18.12 -1.27 -24.95
N THR A 796 19.35 -0.82 -24.73
CA THR A 796 20.34 -0.46 -25.77
C THR A 796 21.59 -1.35 -25.68
N GLY A 797 21.43 -2.55 -25.11
CA GLY A 797 22.49 -3.53 -24.89
C GLY A 797 23.00 -4.18 -26.19
N PRO A 798 24.02 -5.06 -26.08
CA PRO A 798 24.68 -5.65 -27.24
C PRO A 798 23.86 -6.78 -27.88
N LEU A 799 24.00 -6.93 -29.20
CA LEU A 799 23.39 -8.04 -29.96
C LEU A 799 23.70 -9.42 -29.37
N SER A 800 24.92 -9.64 -28.87
CA SER A 800 25.34 -10.92 -28.29
C SER A 800 24.47 -11.35 -27.10
N PHE A 801 24.05 -10.41 -26.26
CA PHE A 801 23.19 -10.72 -25.11
C PHE A 801 21.75 -10.94 -25.55
N MET A 802 21.23 -10.16 -26.50
CA MET A 802 19.90 -10.41 -27.10
C MET A 802 19.85 -11.80 -27.76
N GLN A 803 20.91 -12.21 -28.46
CA GLN A 803 21.04 -13.55 -29.02
C GLN A 803 21.01 -14.63 -27.93
N PHE A 804 21.76 -14.44 -26.85
CA PHE A 804 21.75 -15.34 -25.69
C PHE A 804 20.35 -15.44 -25.06
N TRP A 805 19.68 -14.32 -24.84
CA TRP A 805 18.32 -14.28 -24.29
C TRP A 805 17.32 -15.05 -25.17
N MET A 806 17.39 -14.86 -26.49
CA MET A 806 16.57 -15.61 -27.47
C MET A 806 16.89 -17.10 -27.45
N ASP A 807 18.16 -17.47 -27.34
CA ASP A 807 18.58 -18.88 -27.32
C ASP A 807 18.16 -19.59 -26.03
N VAL A 808 18.28 -18.95 -24.86
CA VAL A 808 17.78 -19.48 -23.58
C VAL A 808 16.26 -19.65 -23.64
N THR A 809 15.55 -18.63 -24.11
CA THR A 809 14.08 -18.67 -24.27
C THR A 809 13.64 -19.79 -25.20
N ALA A 810 14.29 -19.93 -26.36
CA ALA A 810 13.99 -21.00 -27.32
C ALA A 810 14.26 -22.40 -26.74
N ASN A 811 15.32 -22.56 -25.96
CA ASN A 811 15.63 -23.83 -25.30
C ASN A 811 14.63 -24.15 -24.19
N TYR A 812 14.23 -23.15 -23.40
CA TYR A 812 13.20 -23.31 -22.37
C TYR A 812 11.87 -23.76 -22.97
N LYS A 813 11.37 -23.09 -24.03
CA LYS A 813 10.11 -23.44 -24.72
C LYS A 813 10.14 -24.78 -25.47
N LYS A 814 11.32 -25.37 -25.70
CA LYS A 814 11.43 -26.75 -26.21
C LYS A 814 11.24 -27.79 -25.11
N ALA A 815 11.70 -27.48 -23.90
CA ALA A 815 11.62 -28.37 -22.74
C ALA A 815 10.31 -28.22 -21.96
N HIS A 816 9.69 -27.04 -22.01
CA HIS A 816 8.51 -26.67 -21.23
C HIS A 816 7.41 -26.12 -22.13
N LYS A 817 6.15 -26.37 -21.76
CA LYS A 817 5.01 -25.74 -22.43
C LYS A 817 4.83 -24.34 -21.87
N SER A 818 5.12 -23.32 -22.68
CA SER A 818 4.91 -21.92 -22.31
C SER A 818 4.03 -21.22 -23.34
N GLU A 819 2.91 -20.65 -22.89
CA GLU A 819 1.97 -19.87 -23.71
C GLU A 819 2.38 -18.39 -23.84
N SER A 820 3.30 -17.94 -22.99
CA SER A 820 3.83 -16.56 -23.03
C SER A 820 4.44 -16.23 -24.39
N LYS A 821 4.22 -15.00 -24.84
CA LYS A 821 4.68 -14.50 -26.13
C LYS A 821 6.00 -13.76 -25.96
N ILE A 822 6.90 -13.93 -26.91
CA ILE A 822 8.22 -13.30 -26.89
C ILE A 822 8.18 -12.03 -27.72
N ALA A 823 8.38 -10.89 -27.07
CA ALA A 823 8.38 -9.58 -27.71
C ALA A 823 9.82 -9.05 -27.87
N LEU A 824 10.23 -8.83 -29.12
CA LEU A 824 11.52 -8.25 -29.46
C LEU A 824 11.43 -6.72 -29.44
N SER A 825 12.01 -6.11 -28.41
CA SER A 825 12.15 -4.65 -28.27
C SER A 825 13.64 -4.32 -28.11
N ALA A 826 14.23 -3.65 -29.10
CA ALA A 826 15.64 -3.28 -29.09
C ALA A 826 15.91 -2.11 -30.07
N THR A 827 17.14 -1.62 -30.10
CA THR A 827 17.60 -0.72 -31.16
C THR A 827 17.47 -1.38 -32.54
N LYS A 828 17.26 -0.58 -33.59
CA LYS A 828 16.91 -1.11 -34.93
C LYS A 828 17.96 -2.10 -35.46
N ASP A 829 19.24 -1.82 -35.26
CA ASP A 829 20.35 -2.68 -35.68
C ASP A 829 20.30 -4.06 -35.01
N VAL A 830 20.04 -4.12 -33.70
CA VAL A 830 19.90 -5.36 -32.94
C VAL A 830 18.62 -6.10 -33.33
N GLN A 831 17.50 -5.38 -33.43
CA GLN A 831 16.20 -5.92 -33.84
C GLN A 831 16.27 -6.57 -35.23
N ASP A 832 16.83 -5.86 -36.21
CA ASP A 832 16.96 -6.35 -37.59
C ASP A 832 17.94 -7.53 -37.68
N ALA A 833 19.03 -7.53 -36.90
CA ALA A 833 19.95 -8.65 -36.84
C ALA A 833 19.28 -9.93 -36.32
N ILE A 834 18.44 -9.84 -35.28
CA ILE A 834 17.67 -10.99 -34.78
C ILE A 834 16.62 -11.45 -35.79
N LEU A 835 15.91 -10.53 -36.43
CA LEU A 835 14.86 -10.86 -37.39
C LEU A 835 15.38 -11.38 -38.74
N ASN A 836 16.66 -11.13 -39.06
CA ASN A 836 17.34 -11.71 -40.22
C ASN A 836 17.97 -13.08 -39.92
N ASP A 837 18.08 -13.49 -38.66
CA ASP A 837 18.47 -14.84 -38.24
C ASP A 837 17.22 -15.73 -38.16
N ALA A 838 17.00 -16.60 -39.15
CA ALA A 838 15.81 -17.43 -39.24
C ALA A 838 15.54 -18.29 -37.98
N LYS A 839 16.60 -18.75 -37.30
CA LYS A 839 16.46 -19.58 -36.09
C LYS A 839 15.91 -18.76 -34.93
N ARG A 840 16.43 -17.55 -34.71
CA ARG A 840 16.01 -16.69 -33.60
C ARG A 840 14.73 -15.93 -33.92
N ALA A 841 14.53 -15.53 -35.16
CA ALA A 841 13.29 -14.96 -35.65
C ALA A 841 12.09 -15.90 -35.44
N ALA A 842 12.30 -17.23 -35.45
CA ALA A 842 11.24 -18.20 -35.14
C ALA A 842 10.76 -18.14 -33.67
N THR A 843 11.60 -17.66 -32.75
CA THR A 843 11.24 -17.49 -31.33
C THR A 843 10.43 -16.21 -31.08
N VAL A 844 10.52 -15.22 -31.98
CA VAL A 844 9.86 -13.92 -31.82
C VAL A 844 8.38 -14.02 -32.20
N ASP A 845 7.49 -13.67 -31.28
CA ASP A 845 6.05 -13.62 -31.52
C ASP A 845 5.59 -12.19 -31.87
N VAL A 846 6.16 -11.19 -31.18
CA VAL A 846 5.82 -9.77 -31.31
C VAL A 846 7.07 -8.94 -31.61
N ILE A 847 6.96 -7.98 -32.53
CA ILE A 847 7.99 -6.99 -32.85
C ILE A 847 7.56 -5.65 -32.24
N ASP A 848 8.38 -5.06 -31.37
CA ASP A 848 8.09 -3.78 -30.72
C ASP A 848 8.99 -2.67 -31.27
N ILE A 849 8.37 -1.66 -31.89
CA ILE A 849 9.05 -0.44 -32.34
C ILE A 849 9.03 0.55 -31.17
N ARG A 850 10.10 0.54 -30.38
CA ARG A 850 10.23 1.35 -29.15
C ARG A 850 11.41 2.33 -29.20
N TYR A 851 12.58 1.86 -29.66
CA TYR A 851 13.84 2.59 -29.54
C TYR A 851 14.27 3.32 -30.81
N TRP A 852 13.50 3.23 -31.89
CA TRP A 852 13.80 3.86 -33.16
C TRP A 852 12.49 4.29 -33.85
N TYR A 853 12.57 5.30 -34.73
CA TYR A 853 11.43 5.77 -35.52
C TYR A 853 11.88 6.59 -36.73
N TYR A 854 10.99 6.79 -37.69
CA TYR A 854 11.17 7.76 -38.77
C TYR A 854 10.74 9.15 -38.32
N LYS A 855 11.59 10.14 -38.57
CA LYS A 855 11.34 11.55 -38.28
C LYS A 855 10.45 12.18 -39.36
N GLU A 856 9.95 13.38 -39.09
CA GLU A 856 9.10 14.16 -39.99
C GLU A 856 9.72 14.41 -41.36
N ASP A 857 11.05 14.49 -41.45
CA ASP A 857 11.82 14.65 -42.69
C ASP A 857 12.03 13.31 -43.45
N GLY A 858 11.49 12.21 -42.93
CA GLY A 858 11.60 10.85 -43.48
C GLY A 858 12.92 10.14 -43.17
N SER A 859 13.87 10.80 -42.51
CA SER A 859 15.13 10.19 -42.07
C SER A 859 14.97 9.47 -40.73
N LEU A 860 15.88 8.55 -40.45
CA LEU A 860 15.74 7.58 -39.36
C LEU A 860 16.41 8.09 -38.07
N TYR A 861 15.68 8.04 -36.95
CA TYR A 861 16.26 8.02 -35.61
C TYR A 861 16.44 6.56 -35.19
N ALA A 862 17.69 6.07 -35.22
CA ALA A 862 18.04 4.70 -34.82
C ALA A 862 19.34 4.71 -34.00
N PRO A 863 19.24 4.83 -32.67
CA PRO A 863 20.35 4.57 -31.76
C PRO A 863 21.00 3.21 -32.06
N GLN A 864 22.32 3.12 -31.87
CA GLN A 864 23.07 1.87 -32.05
C GLN A 864 23.05 1.04 -30.76
N GLY A 865 22.86 -0.27 -30.87
CA GLY A 865 22.94 -1.18 -29.73
C GLY A 865 24.39 -1.49 -29.34
N GLY A 866 24.62 -1.81 -28.06
CA GLY A 866 25.90 -2.32 -27.58
C GLY A 866 27.02 -1.27 -27.44
N VAL A 867 26.70 0.03 -27.58
CA VAL A 867 27.66 1.13 -27.39
C VAL A 867 27.62 1.73 -25.98
N ASN A 868 26.93 1.06 -25.04
CA ASN A 868 26.85 1.41 -23.62
C ASN A 868 26.32 2.83 -23.34
N LEU A 869 25.38 3.31 -24.16
CA LEU A 869 24.70 4.59 -23.98
C LEU A 869 23.22 4.38 -23.65
N ALA A 870 22.74 5.04 -22.61
CA ALA A 870 21.33 5.04 -22.26
C ALA A 870 20.49 5.84 -23.30
N PRO A 871 19.17 5.58 -23.43
CA PRO A 871 18.33 6.25 -24.43
C PRO A 871 18.42 7.77 -24.42
N ARG A 872 18.46 8.38 -23.22
CA ARG A 872 18.58 9.84 -23.06
C ARG A 872 19.94 10.37 -23.51
N GLN A 873 21.00 9.58 -23.40
CA GLN A 873 22.34 9.94 -23.87
C GLN A 873 22.40 9.91 -25.40
N HIS A 874 21.79 8.90 -26.05
CA HIS A 874 21.63 8.89 -27.50
C HIS A 874 20.82 10.09 -28.00
N ALA A 875 19.70 10.40 -27.36
CA ALA A 875 18.84 11.53 -27.71
C ALA A 875 19.56 12.90 -27.62
N ARG A 876 20.65 13.01 -26.84
CA ARG A 876 21.48 14.22 -26.77
C ARG A 876 22.52 14.32 -27.88
N GLN A 877 22.92 13.19 -28.48
CA GLN A 877 23.93 13.14 -29.53
C GLN A 877 23.33 13.15 -30.95
N MET A 878 22.06 12.80 -31.07
CA MET A 878 21.36 12.66 -32.34
C MET A 878 20.21 13.66 -32.42
N LYS A 879 19.89 14.16 -33.63
CA LYS A 879 18.66 14.93 -33.83
C LYS A 879 17.46 14.01 -33.66
N VAL A 880 16.70 14.18 -32.57
CA VAL A 880 15.52 13.36 -32.27
C VAL A 880 14.41 13.55 -33.31
N GLY A 881 14.15 14.78 -33.77
CA GLY A 881 13.04 15.07 -34.68
C GLY A 881 11.67 14.84 -34.02
N LYS A 882 10.62 14.76 -34.85
CA LYS A 882 9.23 14.54 -34.46
C LYS A 882 8.67 13.33 -35.21
N GLU A 883 7.88 12.54 -34.51
CA GLU A 883 7.03 11.51 -35.10
C GLU A 883 5.80 12.16 -35.76
N THR A 884 5.29 11.55 -36.82
CA THR A 884 4.06 11.98 -37.54
C THR A 884 3.23 10.77 -37.91
N ASP A 885 1.92 10.93 -38.12
CA ASP A 885 1.03 9.82 -38.50
C ASP A 885 1.61 8.99 -39.66
N ALA A 886 2.01 9.67 -40.74
CA ALA A 886 2.56 9.04 -41.94
C ALA A 886 3.82 8.20 -41.63
N GLN A 887 4.76 8.75 -40.86
CA GLN A 887 6.02 8.07 -40.57
C GLN A 887 5.86 6.91 -39.57
N VAL A 888 4.90 7.02 -38.65
CA VAL A 888 4.52 5.90 -37.77
C VAL A 888 3.86 4.78 -38.58
N TYR A 889 2.91 5.11 -39.47
CA TYR A 889 2.32 4.13 -40.39
C TYR A 889 3.41 3.43 -41.20
N ARG A 890 4.35 4.19 -41.79
CA ARG A 890 5.50 3.64 -42.52
C ARG A 890 6.31 2.65 -41.68
N ALA A 891 6.67 3.02 -40.45
CA ALA A 891 7.48 2.19 -39.57
C ALA A 891 6.79 0.85 -39.24
N VAL A 892 5.49 0.89 -38.87
CA VAL A 892 4.72 -0.32 -38.55
C VAL A 892 4.52 -1.18 -39.81
N ARG A 893 4.18 -0.55 -40.94
CA ARG A 893 3.95 -1.22 -42.23
C ARG A 893 5.19 -1.98 -42.70
N GLU A 894 6.39 -1.40 -42.54
CA GLU A 894 7.68 -2.02 -42.90
C GLU A 894 7.84 -3.42 -42.30
N TYR A 895 7.60 -3.57 -40.99
CA TYR A 895 7.71 -4.87 -40.33
C TYR A 895 6.49 -5.74 -40.59
N ARG A 896 5.31 -5.13 -40.67
CA ARG A 896 4.06 -5.86 -40.92
C ARG A 896 4.07 -6.60 -42.26
N ASP A 897 4.56 -5.96 -43.31
CA ASP A 897 4.65 -6.55 -44.65
C ASP A 897 5.73 -7.62 -44.73
N LYS A 898 6.86 -7.42 -44.04
CA LYS A 898 7.97 -8.39 -44.03
C LYS A 898 7.67 -9.62 -43.16
N TYR A 899 6.89 -9.46 -42.09
CA TYR A 899 6.63 -10.50 -41.08
C TYR A 899 5.12 -10.65 -40.78
N SER A 900 4.36 -11.10 -41.78
CA SER A 900 2.89 -11.17 -41.73
C SER A 900 2.29 -12.11 -40.66
N ASN A 901 3.08 -13.03 -40.12
CA ASN A 901 2.67 -13.94 -39.04
C ASN A 901 3.03 -13.45 -37.63
N LYS A 902 3.73 -12.31 -37.50
CA LYS A 902 4.12 -11.71 -36.22
C LYS A 902 3.26 -10.49 -35.94
N ALA A 903 2.97 -10.25 -34.66
CA ALA A 903 2.35 -8.99 -34.26
C ALA A 903 3.39 -7.87 -34.27
N VAL A 904 2.98 -6.67 -34.67
CA VAL A 904 3.81 -5.46 -34.60
C VAL A 904 3.14 -4.48 -33.64
N ILE A 905 3.87 -4.01 -32.63
CA ILE A 905 3.41 -2.98 -31.70
C ILE A 905 4.35 -1.76 -31.81
N TYR A 906 3.86 -0.61 -31.35
CA TYR A 906 4.59 0.66 -31.39
C TYR A 906 4.54 1.29 -30.00
N SER A 907 5.69 1.34 -29.32
CA SER A 907 5.78 1.69 -27.90
C SER A 907 6.79 2.81 -27.62
N THR A 908 7.04 3.68 -28.59
CA THR A 908 7.90 4.87 -28.37
C THR A 908 7.30 5.78 -27.28
N PRO A 909 8.08 6.69 -26.67
CA PRO A 909 7.55 7.64 -25.69
C PRO A 909 6.40 8.52 -26.21
N GLY A 910 6.22 8.64 -27.54
CA GLY A 910 5.15 9.38 -28.18
C GLY A 910 3.97 8.53 -28.66
N ALA A 911 4.00 7.20 -28.47
CA ALA A 911 3.10 6.24 -29.09
C ALA A 911 1.61 6.47 -28.81
N ASN A 912 1.26 7.00 -27.64
CA ASN A 912 -0.13 7.27 -27.25
C ASN A 912 -0.86 8.24 -28.20
N ARG A 913 -0.13 9.07 -28.95
CA ARG A 913 -0.70 10.01 -29.93
C ARG A 913 -1.01 9.37 -31.28
N PHE A 914 -0.53 8.15 -31.52
CA PHE A 914 -0.44 7.55 -32.84
C PHE A 914 -1.22 6.23 -32.95
N GLY A 915 -2.28 6.06 -32.16
CA GLY A 915 -3.12 4.86 -32.21
C GLY A 915 -3.66 4.52 -33.60
N TRP A 916 -4.27 5.50 -34.29
CA TRP A 916 -4.81 5.28 -35.64
C TRP A 916 -3.78 4.90 -36.70
N PRO A 917 -2.64 5.61 -36.89
CA PRO A 917 -1.63 5.17 -37.86
C PRO A 917 -1.06 3.78 -37.54
N VAL A 918 -0.91 3.41 -36.26
CA VAL A 918 -0.50 2.06 -35.86
C VAL A 918 -1.55 1.03 -36.27
N LEU A 919 -2.83 1.26 -35.95
CA LEU A 919 -3.92 0.36 -36.34
C LEU A 919 -3.99 0.19 -37.86
N MET A 920 -4.03 1.30 -38.58
CA MET A 920 -4.19 1.31 -40.04
C MET A 920 -3.01 0.68 -40.78
N ALA A 921 -1.82 0.68 -40.19
CA ALA A 921 -0.66 -0.04 -40.71
C ALA A 921 -0.69 -1.56 -40.43
N GLY A 922 -1.70 -2.04 -39.71
CA GLY A 922 -1.86 -3.44 -39.29
C GLY A 922 -1.13 -3.77 -37.98
N GLY A 923 -0.91 -2.79 -37.11
CA GLY A 923 -0.33 -2.98 -35.78
C GLY A 923 -1.34 -3.41 -34.71
N SER A 924 -0.83 -3.97 -33.61
CA SER A 924 -1.58 -4.35 -32.41
C SER A 924 -1.36 -3.36 -31.27
N LEU A 925 -2.22 -3.42 -30.24
CA LEU A 925 -2.17 -2.51 -29.07
C LEU A 925 -2.16 -1.02 -29.48
N ALA A 926 -2.87 -0.73 -30.56
CA ALA A 926 -3.05 0.64 -31.03
C ALA A 926 -3.78 1.47 -29.96
N ALA A 927 -3.18 2.59 -29.55
CA ALA A 927 -3.73 3.53 -28.59
C ALA A 927 -4.89 4.39 -29.17
N ILE A 928 -5.94 3.72 -29.67
CA ILE A 928 -7.16 4.38 -30.14
C ILE A 928 -8.14 4.60 -28.96
N PRO A 929 -9.01 5.62 -29.01
CA PRO A 929 -10.06 5.80 -28.01
C PRO A 929 -11.02 4.60 -27.99
N LYS A 930 -11.78 4.45 -26.91
CA LYS A 930 -12.77 3.39 -26.76
C LYS A 930 -13.86 3.53 -27.83
N ILE A 931 -14.00 2.52 -28.70
CA ILE A 931 -15.03 2.49 -29.73
C ILE A 931 -16.19 1.60 -29.27
N VAL A 932 -17.38 2.18 -29.12
CA VAL A 932 -18.59 1.45 -28.67
C VAL A 932 -19.43 0.89 -29.82
N VAL A 933 -18.98 1.05 -31.07
CA VAL A 933 -19.70 0.55 -32.24
C VAL A 933 -19.69 -0.99 -32.24
N PRO A 934 -20.86 -1.66 -32.27
CA PRO A 934 -20.93 -3.12 -32.13
C PRO A 934 -20.15 -3.87 -33.21
N GLY A 935 -19.33 -4.84 -32.79
CA GLY A 935 -18.52 -5.70 -33.65
C GLY A 935 -17.29 -5.01 -34.26
N PHE A 936 -16.95 -3.78 -33.85
CA PHE A 936 -15.80 -3.05 -34.39
C PHE A 936 -14.48 -3.82 -34.19
N HIS A 937 -14.16 -4.19 -32.95
CA HIS A 937 -12.92 -4.92 -32.63
C HIS A 937 -12.88 -6.33 -33.22
N ASP A 938 -14.03 -7.01 -33.32
CA ASP A 938 -14.15 -8.34 -33.93
C ASP A 938 -13.86 -8.29 -35.43
N ALA A 939 -14.39 -7.29 -36.15
CA ALA A 939 -14.16 -7.13 -37.57
C ALA A 939 -12.68 -6.85 -37.89
N LEU A 940 -12.02 -6.03 -37.06
CA LEU A 940 -10.58 -5.73 -37.22
C LEU A 940 -9.70 -6.99 -37.24
N ALA A 941 -10.12 -8.08 -36.59
CA ALA A 941 -9.36 -9.33 -36.53
C ALA A 941 -9.10 -9.98 -37.90
N ASN A 942 -9.96 -9.71 -38.89
CA ASN A 942 -9.88 -10.30 -40.22
C ASN A 942 -9.48 -9.29 -41.30
N MET A 943 -9.54 -8.00 -41.01
CA MET A 943 -9.16 -6.97 -41.97
C MET A 943 -7.66 -7.00 -42.27
N LYS A 944 -7.34 -6.70 -43.53
CA LYS A 944 -5.97 -6.60 -44.04
C LYS A 944 -5.75 -5.21 -44.62
N THR A 945 -4.50 -4.80 -44.58
CA THR A 945 -4.02 -3.59 -45.23
C THR A 945 -4.05 -3.71 -46.75
N VAL A 946 -4.29 -2.59 -47.43
CA VAL A 946 -4.30 -2.52 -48.90
C VAL A 946 -2.87 -2.33 -49.42
N SER A 947 -2.44 -3.19 -50.35
CA SER A 947 -1.05 -3.20 -50.86
C SER A 947 -0.70 -2.02 -51.76
N ALA A 948 -1.69 -1.40 -52.41
CA ALA A 948 -1.49 -0.23 -53.27
C ALA A 948 -1.31 1.07 -52.48
N GLU A 949 -1.69 1.09 -51.20
CA GLU A 949 -1.59 2.25 -50.32
C GLU A 949 -0.22 2.32 -49.64
N ASN A 950 0.25 3.55 -49.39
CA ASN A 950 1.49 3.79 -48.65
C ASN A 950 1.30 4.98 -47.69
N TYR A 951 2.38 5.36 -46.99
CA TYR A 951 2.31 6.40 -45.97
C TYR A 951 1.97 7.81 -46.51
N ASN A 952 2.05 8.04 -47.83
CA ASN A 952 1.64 9.29 -48.47
C ASN A 952 0.21 9.24 -49.05
N SER A 953 -0.50 8.11 -48.90
CA SER A 953 -1.89 7.99 -49.36
C SER A 953 -2.79 8.98 -48.59
N SER A 954 -3.75 9.60 -49.28
CA SER A 954 -4.65 10.62 -48.70
C SER A 954 -5.65 10.07 -47.67
N PHE A 955 -5.86 8.76 -47.71
CA PHE A 955 -6.52 7.96 -46.68
C PHE A 955 -5.85 6.58 -46.62
N TRP A 956 -6.09 5.87 -45.52
CA TRP A 956 -5.68 4.47 -45.36
C TRP A 956 -6.88 3.57 -45.18
N THR A 957 -6.75 2.33 -45.63
CA THR A 957 -7.82 1.34 -45.64
C THR A 957 -7.38 0.02 -45.01
N LEU A 958 -8.21 -0.50 -44.10
CA LEU A 958 -8.21 -1.91 -43.72
C LEU A 958 -9.46 -2.58 -44.33
N GLU A 959 -9.30 -3.74 -44.95
CA GLU A 959 -10.38 -4.44 -45.66
C GLU A 959 -10.46 -5.94 -45.31
N ASP A 960 -11.68 -6.39 -45.02
CA ASP A 960 -12.12 -7.78 -45.12
C ASP A 960 -13.16 -7.84 -46.23
N LYS A 961 -12.69 -8.14 -47.45
CA LYS A 961 -13.44 -7.86 -48.68
C LYS A 961 -14.83 -8.51 -48.68
N GLY A 962 -15.85 -7.68 -48.85
CA GLY A 962 -17.25 -8.10 -48.87
C GLY A 962 -17.91 -8.24 -47.50
N GLU A 963 -17.15 -8.06 -46.41
CA GLU A 963 -17.61 -8.23 -45.03
C GLU A 963 -17.45 -6.95 -44.20
N ALA A 964 -16.26 -6.35 -44.16
CA ALA A 964 -16.03 -5.12 -43.40
C ALA A 964 -14.86 -4.29 -43.95
N TYR A 965 -14.91 -2.97 -43.76
CA TYR A 965 -13.87 -2.03 -44.18
C TYR A 965 -13.68 -0.94 -43.11
N LEU A 966 -12.47 -0.40 -43.01
CA LEU A 966 -12.16 0.76 -42.17
C LEU A 966 -11.36 1.76 -42.99
N TYR A 967 -11.82 3.01 -43.03
CA TYR A 967 -11.11 4.12 -43.68
C TYR A 967 -10.69 5.15 -42.63
N TYR A 968 -9.42 5.55 -42.66
CA TYR A 968 -8.89 6.69 -41.90
C TYR A 968 -8.52 7.81 -42.86
N PHE A 969 -9.25 8.92 -42.79
CA PHE A 969 -9.07 10.06 -43.69
C PHE A 969 -7.97 10.98 -43.16
N GLN A 970 -6.91 11.19 -43.95
CA GLN A 970 -5.82 12.08 -43.56
C GLN A 970 -6.03 13.51 -44.05
N ASN A 971 -6.17 13.65 -45.37
CA ASN A 971 -6.16 14.94 -46.07
C ASN A 971 -7.30 15.09 -47.09
N GLU A 972 -8.13 14.05 -47.27
CA GLU A 972 -9.30 14.04 -48.13
C GLU A 972 -10.57 13.82 -47.30
N THR A 973 -11.73 14.19 -47.85
CA THR A 973 -13.04 14.00 -47.21
C THR A 973 -13.93 13.00 -47.94
N GLN A 974 -13.41 12.36 -49.00
CA GLN A 974 -14.16 11.40 -49.81
C GLN A 974 -13.29 10.21 -50.19
N ALA A 975 -13.89 9.01 -50.21
CA ALA A 975 -13.26 7.79 -50.69
C ALA A 975 -14.27 6.97 -51.50
N LYS A 976 -13.79 6.20 -52.47
CA LYS A 976 -14.64 5.25 -53.22
C LYS A 976 -14.49 3.85 -52.64
N LEU A 977 -15.61 3.18 -52.40
CA LEU A 977 -15.68 1.78 -51.97
C LEU A 977 -16.42 0.97 -53.04
N ASP A 978 -15.70 0.04 -53.69
CA ASP A 978 -16.28 -0.83 -54.72
C ASP A 978 -16.88 -2.09 -54.09
N LEU A 979 -18.22 -2.19 -54.12
CA LEU A 979 -18.97 -3.35 -53.64
C LEU A 979 -19.64 -4.10 -54.81
N SER A 980 -19.24 -3.86 -56.06
CA SER A 980 -19.90 -4.40 -57.26
C SER A 980 -19.97 -5.93 -57.28
N ASP A 981 -18.98 -6.59 -56.67
CA ASP A 981 -18.92 -8.05 -56.60
C ASP A 981 -19.72 -8.64 -55.43
N TYR A 982 -20.04 -7.84 -54.41
CA TYR A 982 -20.61 -8.30 -53.14
C TYR A 982 -22.10 -8.01 -53.03
N LYS A 983 -22.88 -8.98 -52.53
CA LYS A 983 -24.31 -8.82 -52.26
C LYS A 983 -24.55 -8.45 -50.80
N GLY A 984 -25.66 -7.77 -50.53
CA GLY A 984 -26.08 -7.43 -49.18
C GLY A 984 -26.15 -5.92 -48.95
N THR A 985 -26.48 -5.55 -47.72
CA THR A 985 -26.57 -4.17 -47.26
C THR A 985 -25.44 -3.93 -46.27
N PHE A 986 -24.78 -2.78 -46.35
CA PHE A 986 -23.65 -2.43 -45.51
C PHE A 986 -23.99 -1.19 -44.69
N GLU A 987 -23.69 -1.23 -43.40
CA GLU A 987 -23.81 -0.11 -42.49
C GLU A 987 -22.49 0.64 -42.43
N VAL A 988 -22.52 1.96 -42.60
CA VAL A 988 -21.37 2.86 -42.48
C VAL A 988 -21.52 3.65 -41.19
N TYR A 989 -20.52 3.54 -40.33
CA TYR A 989 -20.40 4.25 -39.06
C TYR A 989 -19.28 5.27 -39.17
N TRP A 990 -19.64 6.54 -39.11
CA TRP A 990 -18.68 7.64 -39.05
C TRP A 990 -18.28 7.88 -37.60
N ILE A 991 -16.99 7.88 -37.30
CA ILE A 991 -16.43 7.92 -35.95
C ILE A 991 -15.42 9.07 -35.85
N ASN A 992 -15.50 9.82 -34.74
CA ASN A 992 -14.51 10.83 -34.39
C ASN A 992 -13.23 10.12 -33.89
N ALA A 993 -12.11 10.37 -34.57
CA ALA A 993 -10.84 9.70 -34.27
C ALA A 993 -10.27 10.07 -32.88
N GLU A 994 -10.58 11.26 -32.35
CA GLU A 994 -9.99 11.76 -31.10
C GLU A 994 -10.70 11.18 -29.87
N ASN A 995 -12.02 11.04 -29.92
CA ASN A 995 -12.82 10.59 -28.75
C ASN A 995 -13.57 9.26 -28.95
N GLY A 996 -13.59 8.71 -30.17
CA GLY A 996 -14.22 7.42 -30.46
C GLY A 996 -15.74 7.46 -30.61
N ASN A 997 -16.37 8.64 -30.51
CA ASN A 997 -17.81 8.77 -30.62
C ASN A 997 -18.29 8.58 -32.06
N GLN A 998 -19.43 7.90 -32.21
CA GLN A 998 -20.14 7.84 -33.48
C GLN A 998 -20.72 9.20 -33.82
N ILE A 999 -20.35 9.74 -34.98
CA ILE A 999 -20.81 11.02 -35.53
C ILE A 999 -22.09 10.82 -36.34
N ALA A 1000 -22.10 9.82 -37.22
CA ALA A 1000 -23.22 9.53 -38.12
C ALA A 1000 -23.29 8.04 -38.44
N LYS A 1001 -24.47 7.59 -38.89
CA LYS A 1001 -24.68 6.24 -39.42
C LYS A 1001 -25.49 6.31 -40.70
N GLU A 1002 -25.03 5.62 -41.73
CA GLU A 1002 -25.74 5.49 -43.00
C GLU A 1002 -25.67 4.05 -43.54
N VAL A 1003 -26.34 3.80 -44.66
CA VAL A 1003 -26.46 2.46 -45.25
C VAL A 1003 -26.19 2.55 -46.74
N ILE A 1004 -25.32 1.67 -47.24
CA ILE A 1004 -24.99 1.54 -48.66
C ILE A 1004 -25.32 0.12 -49.15
N GLN A 1005 -25.57 -0.02 -50.45
CA GLN A 1005 -25.95 -1.30 -51.07
C GLN A 1005 -24.75 -1.95 -51.76
N GLY A 1006 -24.62 -3.26 -51.61
CA GLY A 1006 -23.75 -4.06 -52.48
C GLY A 1006 -24.18 -4.00 -53.94
N LYS A 1007 -23.42 -4.62 -54.83
CA LYS A 1007 -23.62 -4.54 -56.29
C LYS A 1007 -23.53 -3.12 -56.86
N SER A 1008 -22.81 -2.23 -56.17
CA SER A 1008 -22.57 -0.85 -56.60
C SER A 1008 -21.23 -0.32 -56.09
N VAL A 1009 -20.75 0.77 -56.70
CA VAL A 1009 -19.63 1.56 -56.16
C VAL A 1009 -20.20 2.68 -55.32
N ALA A 1010 -19.91 2.68 -54.01
CA ALA A 1010 -20.32 3.73 -53.08
C ALA A 1010 -19.26 4.83 -53.00
N THR A 1011 -19.70 6.08 -52.86
CA THR A 1011 -18.82 7.20 -52.50
C THR A 1011 -19.05 7.52 -51.03
N LEU A 1012 -18.05 7.26 -50.20
CA LEU A 1012 -18.05 7.62 -48.78
C LEU A 1012 -17.67 9.10 -48.69
N LYS A 1013 -18.57 9.94 -48.17
CA LYS A 1013 -18.29 11.37 -47.94
C LYS A 1013 -18.35 11.65 -46.45
N ALA A 1014 -17.25 12.13 -45.89
CA ALA A 1014 -17.18 12.52 -44.49
C ALA A 1014 -18.27 13.57 -44.16
N PRO A 1015 -18.98 13.43 -43.03
CA PRO A 1015 -20.02 14.38 -42.64
C PRO A 1015 -19.47 15.81 -42.52
N ASP A 1016 -20.26 16.80 -42.94
CA ASP A 1016 -19.87 18.22 -42.86
C ASP A 1016 -19.78 18.63 -41.36
N GLY A 1017 -18.56 18.71 -40.82
CA GLY A 1017 -18.28 19.00 -39.41
C GLY A 1017 -16.92 19.66 -39.19
N LYS A 1018 -16.68 20.19 -37.97
CA LYS A 1018 -15.41 20.85 -37.57
C LYS A 1018 -14.31 19.85 -37.18
N GLU A 1019 -14.55 18.56 -37.33
CA GLU A 1019 -13.63 17.50 -36.87
C GLU A 1019 -12.38 17.44 -37.75
N SER A 1020 -11.21 17.36 -37.12
CA SER A 1020 -9.93 17.39 -37.81
C SER A 1020 -9.52 16.04 -38.41
N LYS A 1021 -10.02 14.93 -37.83
CA LYS A 1021 -9.71 13.54 -38.19
C LYS A 1021 -10.95 12.65 -38.05
N ILE A 1022 -11.30 11.94 -39.12
CA ILE A 1022 -12.53 11.15 -39.21
C ILE A 1022 -12.23 9.72 -39.66
N VAL A 1023 -12.98 8.77 -39.11
CA VAL A 1023 -12.91 7.34 -39.46
C VAL A 1023 -14.26 6.87 -39.99
N ALA A 1024 -14.27 6.07 -41.06
CA ALA A 1024 -15.47 5.37 -41.52
C ALA A 1024 -15.29 3.86 -41.31
N TYR A 1025 -16.10 3.27 -40.44
CA TYR A 1025 -16.19 1.83 -40.27
C TYR A 1025 -17.42 1.30 -41.00
N ILE A 1026 -17.20 0.41 -41.97
CA ILE A 1026 -18.24 -0.18 -42.79
C ILE A 1026 -18.33 -1.66 -42.44
N LYS A 1027 -19.54 -2.16 -42.17
CA LYS A 1027 -19.78 -3.59 -41.95
C LYS A 1027 -21.01 -4.07 -42.70
N LYS A 1028 -20.94 -5.29 -43.22
CA LYS A 1028 -22.09 -5.98 -43.79
C LYS A 1028 -23.12 -6.26 -42.68
N LYS A 1029 -24.39 -6.01 -42.99
CA LYS A 1029 -25.51 -6.20 -42.07
C LYS A 1029 -25.90 -7.65 -41.90
#